data_AF-A0A8B6GXF6-F1
#
_entry.id   AF-A0A8B6GXF6-F1
#
_cell.length_a   1.000
_cell.length_b   1.000
_cell.length_c   1.000
_cell.angle_alpha   90.00
_cell.angle_beta   90.00
_cell.angle_gamma   90.00
#
_symmetry.space_group_name_H-M   'P 1'
#
loop_
_entity.id
_entity.type
_entity.pdbx_description
1 polymer ?
#
loop_
_entity_poly.entity_id
_entity_poly.type
_entity_poly.pdbx_seq_one_letter_code
_entity_poly.pdbx_strand_id
1 'polypeptide(L)'
;MINVMNTSWKNEEPTINFTTRPYEEPRLNEPLYDGSKTTILQSVLRHFVTFCSNNGMSKSAVSMCLSNEKKVLPQPNKLPKSYKEAHDMVKHLLIPTTTYHCCVNDCQIFRLDHSDNIKCSVCDEDRYLTNSQNPRKTFTYMPLGPRLARWYGTDNVCKLLYSKQEVANGKLGDFTDGSIYESWYEEGGVFENMEESLTVPLALFTDGLNPNKSMATQKSMWPLILTWLHLPVNVRQILGPMMLVGIIPGTKTEEPKHLDPYLELIVDELLTLSECKLFNTYKGAPCKVKVALLQYQCDIPAFGKLLHVSSQAALRGCPYCRETGEYCKNLHKVVHLSNRSFLPTNHHLRSDTTNYASKREESSTTQHMYTNEEEYDLRKQYDDLPNKNQKNNMQKRTGLKGTYSFMKLPYHNRSEQMQPDGMHTIADVIGNVLDTITGKDDSKKVRLCEQEFDRFKDTWVKENTDVTEESTDGSSNEVVGQKRKSVTPNNVQHKKKKSNNVEQCVLPPAPWRLDRTALALADKRAKSLQYPPGFDYHPDKHFSKPWTLRTMHGKLQFVTSNAAAWCLHGLLGPEQERTLLKLFDVLKKLTKEEYKVADLEQLQEETHEALALIERDFPLSLQTITMHLLHHIPEGFPRYGPLYGRWLFPYERVNCWITRQVLNKHRIESTVMETYAIYDWCVFMLMSDIVDTDDLTLGKFEDICNLNEPKKETMKKTQTLLEEKVLDDMSEVYDFALTSRMNKQGLALKSVEKKVNGKTSRVSSNKQSPSHVYFVRNLKDQHPCVREEDDMVFGRVKSIFEHDWRGKMYTWVLLDLFSDVAYTDGFWNVSERVSCCKPFLLDDISEPQVIGRDNDRLFFIGVDVKLCSNEL
;
A
#
# COMPACT_ATOMS: atom_id res chain seq x y z
N MET A 1 -34.55 -4.18 2.04
CA MET A 1 -33.45 -4.80 2.81
C MET A 1 -33.76 -5.03 4.28
N ILE A 2 -34.01 -4.04 5.14
CA ILE A 2 -34.33 -4.33 6.56
C ILE A 2 -35.53 -5.29 6.70
N ASN A 3 -36.61 -5.08 5.94
CA ASN A 3 -37.72 -6.04 5.90
C ASN A 3 -37.31 -7.43 5.35
N VAL A 4 -36.38 -7.47 4.39
CA VAL A 4 -35.87 -8.72 3.77
C VAL A 4 -35.07 -9.57 4.77
N MET A 5 -34.33 -8.95 5.69
CA MET A 5 -33.64 -9.65 6.78
C MET A 5 -34.56 -10.02 7.96
N ASN A 6 -35.81 -9.54 7.98
CA ASN A 6 -36.74 -9.65 9.11
C ASN A 6 -38.06 -10.38 8.77
N THR A 7 -38.26 -10.92 7.56
CA THR A 7 -39.51 -11.61 7.17
C THR A 7 -39.28 -13.08 6.82
N SER A 8 -40.15 -13.96 7.32
CA SER A 8 -40.29 -15.30 6.79
C SER A 8 -40.79 -15.26 5.35
N TRP A 9 -40.11 -16.00 4.47
CA TRP A 9 -40.29 -15.91 3.02
C TRP A 9 -41.60 -16.51 2.54
N LYS A 10 -42.23 -15.85 1.56
CA LYS A 10 -43.37 -16.36 0.78
C LYS A 10 -43.01 -16.38 -0.71
N ASN A 11 -42.67 -17.56 -1.22
CA ASN A 11 -42.76 -18.05 -2.60
C ASN A 11 -42.22 -17.21 -3.80
N GLU A 12 -41.72 -15.99 -3.61
CA GLU A 12 -41.08 -15.17 -4.65
C GLU A 12 -39.66 -14.77 -4.24
N GLU A 13 -38.72 -14.79 -5.19
CA GLU A 13 -37.31 -14.42 -4.94
C GLU A 13 -37.17 -12.91 -4.69
N PRO A 14 -36.40 -12.49 -3.66
CA PRO A 14 -36.20 -11.07 -3.36
C PRO A 14 -35.52 -10.33 -4.51
N THR A 15 -36.15 -9.25 -5.00
CA THR A 15 -35.54 -8.33 -5.97
C THR A 15 -35.19 -7.01 -5.30
N ILE A 16 -33.93 -6.56 -5.45
CA ILE A 16 -33.47 -5.25 -4.96
C ILE A 16 -33.38 -4.31 -6.17
N ASN A 17 -34.36 -3.41 -6.26
CA ASN A 17 -34.46 -2.45 -7.37
C ASN A 17 -33.72 -1.14 -7.09
N PHE A 18 -33.10 -0.60 -8.14
CA PHE A 18 -32.66 0.79 -8.23
C PHE A 18 -33.42 1.48 -9.38
N THR A 19 -33.44 2.81 -9.41
CA THR A 19 -33.99 3.60 -10.52
C THR A 19 -33.39 5.01 -10.53
N THR A 20 -33.16 5.55 -11.73
CA THR A 20 -32.67 6.93 -11.96
C THR A 20 -33.73 8.01 -11.74
N ARG A 21 -35.02 7.65 -11.72
CA ARG A 21 -36.16 8.59 -11.60
C ARG A 21 -36.06 9.65 -10.48
N PRO A 22 -35.49 9.37 -9.29
CA PRO A 22 -35.30 10.39 -8.26
C PRO A 22 -34.29 11.48 -8.66
N TYR A 23 -33.27 11.13 -9.46
CA TYR A 23 -32.28 12.07 -9.99
C TYR A 23 -32.87 12.94 -11.11
N GLU A 24 -33.94 12.46 -11.77
CA GLU A 24 -34.73 13.18 -12.77
C GLU A 24 -35.74 14.17 -12.14
N GLU A 25 -35.75 14.39 -10.81
CA GLU A 25 -36.66 15.35 -10.15
C GLU A 25 -36.55 16.74 -10.81
N PRO A 26 -37.64 17.33 -11.35
CA PRO A 26 -37.56 18.60 -12.07
C PRO A 26 -36.94 19.72 -11.23
N ARG A 27 -37.27 19.78 -9.93
CA ARG A 27 -36.75 20.75 -8.97
C ARG A 27 -35.22 20.67 -8.78
N LEU A 28 -34.61 19.51 -8.98
CA LEU A 28 -33.16 19.35 -8.89
C LEU A 28 -32.48 19.71 -10.22
N ASN A 29 -33.17 19.52 -11.35
CA ASN A 29 -32.65 19.78 -12.69
C ASN A 29 -32.96 21.19 -13.22
N GLU A 30 -33.76 21.98 -12.50
CA GLU A 30 -33.95 23.41 -12.78
C GLU A 30 -32.62 24.19 -12.76
N PRO A 31 -32.43 25.18 -13.67
CA PRO A 31 -31.32 26.13 -13.60
C PRO A 31 -31.23 26.85 -12.27
N LEU A 32 -30.00 27.07 -11.79
CA LEU A 32 -29.73 27.69 -10.49
C LEU A 32 -30.29 29.12 -10.37
N TYR A 33 -30.35 29.84 -11.48
CA TYR A 33 -30.98 31.14 -11.69
C TYR A 33 -31.27 31.30 -13.20
N ASP A 34 -31.99 32.34 -13.59
CA ASP A 34 -32.34 32.55 -15.00
C ASP A 34 -31.09 32.73 -15.90
N GLY A 35 -31.09 32.09 -17.07
CA GLY A 35 -29.92 32.01 -17.96
C GLY A 35 -28.72 31.21 -17.42
N SER A 36 -28.81 30.54 -16.27
CA SER A 36 -27.71 29.70 -15.76
C SER A 36 -27.57 28.40 -16.55
N LYS A 37 -26.32 28.05 -16.92
CA LYS A 37 -25.98 26.72 -17.48
C LYS A 37 -25.96 25.60 -16.45
N THR A 38 -25.95 25.92 -15.15
CA THR A 38 -25.74 24.94 -14.08
C THR A 38 -27.06 24.63 -13.36
N THR A 39 -27.38 23.35 -13.22
CA THR A 39 -28.56 22.91 -12.45
C THR A 39 -28.33 23.00 -10.95
N ILE A 40 -29.40 22.96 -10.17
CA ILE A 40 -29.34 22.86 -8.71
C ILE A 40 -28.59 21.59 -8.28
N LEU A 41 -28.85 20.45 -8.93
CA LEU A 41 -28.20 19.16 -8.68
C LEU A 41 -26.69 19.25 -8.92
N GLN A 42 -26.28 19.80 -10.07
CA GLN A 42 -24.86 20.08 -10.38
C GLN A 42 -24.22 20.95 -9.30
N SER A 43 -24.87 22.06 -8.91
CA SER A 43 -24.32 22.99 -7.93
C SER A 43 -24.14 22.36 -6.54
N VAL A 44 -25.10 21.54 -6.09
CA VAL A 44 -25.01 20.76 -4.85
C VAL A 44 -23.93 19.68 -4.95
N LEU A 45 -23.81 19.00 -6.09
CA LEU A 45 -22.72 18.04 -6.35
C LEU A 45 -21.34 18.71 -6.28
N ARG A 46 -21.14 19.89 -6.90
CA ARG A 46 -19.86 20.64 -6.83
C ARG A 46 -19.48 20.95 -5.38
N HIS A 47 -20.47 21.37 -4.58
CA HIS A 47 -20.29 21.65 -3.15
C HIS A 47 -19.95 20.40 -2.33
N PHE A 48 -20.63 19.28 -2.57
CA PHE A 48 -20.38 18.05 -1.82
C PHE A 48 -19.11 17.32 -2.23
N VAL A 49 -18.73 17.35 -3.52
CA VAL A 49 -17.38 16.96 -3.96
C VAL A 49 -16.35 17.80 -3.20
N THR A 50 -16.48 19.13 -3.23
CA THR A 50 -15.53 20.04 -2.54
C THR A 50 -15.43 19.73 -1.04
N PHE A 51 -16.54 19.49 -0.35
CA PHE A 51 -16.58 19.08 1.05
C PHE A 51 -15.90 17.72 1.31
N CYS A 52 -16.18 16.73 0.46
CA CYS A 52 -15.69 15.37 0.56
C CYS A 52 -14.17 15.24 0.29
N SER A 53 -13.65 16.02 -0.65
CA SER A 53 -12.22 16.08 -1.01
C SER A 53 -11.40 16.92 -0.03
N ASN A 54 -11.96 18.01 0.51
CA ASN A 54 -11.23 18.90 1.42
C ASN A 54 -11.22 18.39 2.87
N ASN A 55 -10.27 17.51 3.12
CA ASN A 55 -9.84 17.01 4.44
C ASN A 55 -10.09 17.99 5.61
N GLY A 56 -11.05 17.68 6.48
CA GLY A 56 -11.36 18.44 7.69
C GLY A 56 -12.24 19.69 7.48
N MET A 57 -12.78 19.92 6.28
CA MET A 57 -13.77 20.98 6.04
C MET A 57 -15.03 20.74 6.90
N SER A 58 -15.48 21.75 7.63
CA SER A 58 -16.65 21.61 8.51
C SER A 58 -17.98 21.82 7.76
N LYS A 59 -19.06 21.21 8.26
CA LYS A 59 -20.43 21.47 7.80
C LYS A 59 -20.83 22.95 7.93
N SER A 60 -20.20 23.69 8.85
CA SER A 60 -20.36 25.15 8.98
C SER A 60 -19.59 25.94 7.91
N ALA A 61 -18.39 25.49 7.49
CA ALA A 61 -17.66 26.10 6.38
C ALA A 61 -18.42 25.96 5.05
N VAL A 62 -18.94 24.76 4.74
CA VAL A 62 -19.80 24.53 3.57
C VAL A 62 -21.04 25.43 3.60
N SER A 63 -21.66 25.58 4.77
CA SER A 63 -22.81 26.48 4.95
C SER A 63 -22.44 27.95 4.72
N MET A 64 -21.22 28.37 5.03
CA MET A 64 -20.73 29.72 4.82
C MET A 64 -20.41 30.01 3.34
N CYS A 65 -19.83 29.04 2.61
CA CYS A 65 -19.68 29.11 1.15
C CYS A 65 -21.04 29.31 0.48
N LEU A 66 -21.98 28.37 0.70
CA LEU A 66 -23.35 28.42 0.21
C LEU A 66 -24.07 29.74 0.55
N SER A 67 -23.98 30.21 1.80
CA SER A 67 -24.58 31.48 2.23
C SER A 67 -23.96 32.73 1.60
N ASN A 68 -22.72 32.67 1.12
CA ASN A 68 -22.05 33.79 0.46
C ASN A 68 -22.29 33.77 -1.05
N GLU A 69 -22.08 32.62 -1.69
CA GLU A 69 -22.39 32.41 -3.11
C GLU A 69 -23.85 32.74 -3.42
N LYS A 70 -24.80 32.31 -2.55
CA LYS A 70 -26.23 32.65 -2.69
C LYS A 70 -26.51 34.16 -2.79
N LYS A 71 -25.69 35.01 -2.16
CA LYS A 71 -25.84 36.47 -2.18
C LYS A 71 -25.17 37.13 -3.40
N VAL A 72 -24.08 36.55 -3.89
CA VAL A 72 -23.28 37.06 -5.01
C VAL A 72 -23.88 36.66 -6.36
N LEU A 73 -24.48 35.47 -6.44
CA LEU A 73 -25.21 35.02 -7.62
C LEU A 73 -26.42 35.94 -7.93
N PRO A 74 -26.84 36.04 -9.21
CA PRO A 74 -28.05 36.78 -9.61
C PRO A 74 -29.28 36.41 -8.77
N GLN A 75 -30.23 37.34 -8.66
CA GLN A 75 -31.45 37.15 -7.87
C GLN A 75 -32.68 37.18 -8.79
N PRO A 76 -33.67 36.29 -8.59
CA PRO A 76 -33.70 35.21 -7.61
C PRO A 76 -32.85 33.99 -8.04
N ASN A 77 -32.14 33.36 -7.09
CA ASN A 77 -31.50 32.06 -7.30
C ASN A 77 -31.97 30.99 -6.31
N LYS A 78 -31.78 29.73 -6.71
CA LYS A 78 -32.29 28.51 -6.06
C LYS A 78 -31.22 27.73 -5.27
N LEU A 79 -29.99 28.26 -5.17
CA LEU A 79 -28.92 27.67 -4.35
C LEU A 79 -29.39 27.49 -2.89
N PRO A 80 -29.18 26.34 -2.21
CA PRO A 80 -29.43 26.21 -0.78
C PRO A 80 -28.53 27.17 0.01
N LYS A 81 -28.98 27.71 1.16
CA LYS A 81 -28.16 28.66 1.95
C LYS A 81 -27.29 27.99 3.01
N SER A 82 -27.40 26.66 3.20
CA SER A 82 -26.67 25.91 4.21
C SER A 82 -26.41 24.46 3.79
N TYR A 83 -25.41 23.82 4.41
CA TYR A 83 -25.15 22.38 4.30
C TYR A 83 -26.42 21.56 4.56
N LYS A 84 -27.23 21.94 5.57
CA LYS A 84 -28.43 21.21 5.94
C LYS A 84 -29.47 21.21 4.81
N GLU A 85 -29.67 22.35 4.15
CA GLU A 85 -30.59 22.44 3.02
C GLU A 85 -30.08 21.65 1.81
N ALA A 86 -28.80 21.80 1.47
CA ALA A 86 -28.17 21.03 0.40
C ALA A 86 -28.27 19.51 0.64
N HIS A 87 -28.05 19.08 1.89
CA HIS A 87 -28.16 17.68 2.30
C HIS A 87 -29.60 17.19 2.23
N ASP A 88 -30.55 17.93 2.81
CA ASP A 88 -31.93 17.49 2.89
C ASP A 88 -32.61 17.45 1.50
N MET A 89 -32.08 18.18 0.51
CA MET A 89 -32.47 18.06 -0.90
C MET A 89 -32.02 16.72 -1.52
N VAL A 90 -30.76 16.32 -1.36
CA VAL A 90 -30.23 15.07 -1.95
C VAL A 90 -30.38 13.83 -1.03
N LYS A 91 -30.85 13.99 0.20
CA LYS A 91 -30.93 12.93 1.23
C LYS A 91 -31.62 11.65 0.74
N HIS A 92 -32.59 11.79 -0.17
CA HIS A 92 -33.35 10.66 -0.72
C HIS A 92 -32.62 9.94 -1.88
N LEU A 93 -31.52 10.51 -2.39
CA LEU A 93 -30.59 9.94 -3.37
C LEU A 93 -29.41 9.20 -2.70
N LEU A 94 -29.21 9.42 -1.39
CA LEU A 94 -28.16 8.76 -0.61
C LEU A 94 -28.58 7.33 -0.24
N ILE A 95 -27.63 6.40 -0.24
CA ILE A 95 -27.89 5.03 0.22
C ILE A 95 -28.16 5.03 1.74
N PRO A 96 -29.27 4.42 2.21
CA PRO A 96 -29.69 4.51 3.60
C PRO A 96 -28.76 3.71 4.52
N THR A 97 -28.35 4.35 5.64
CA THR A 97 -27.59 3.69 6.71
C THR A 97 -28.50 3.16 7.82
N THR A 98 -28.07 2.09 8.49
CA THR A 98 -28.77 1.46 9.62
C THR A 98 -27.89 1.56 10.86
N THR A 99 -28.41 2.08 11.97
CA THR A 99 -27.65 2.17 13.23
C THR A 99 -28.14 1.13 14.23
N TYR A 100 -27.28 0.17 14.54
CA TYR A 100 -27.53 -0.89 15.50
C TYR A 100 -27.06 -0.51 16.91
N HIS A 101 -27.72 -1.05 17.95
CA HIS A 101 -27.26 -0.97 19.34
C HIS A 101 -26.28 -2.12 19.61
N CYS A 102 -25.20 -1.88 20.35
CA CYS A 102 -24.14 -2.85 20.60
C CYS A 102 -23.86 -3.03 22.09
N CYS A 103 -23.33 -4.20 22.48
CA CYS A 103 -22.74 -4.38 23.80
C CYS A 103 -21.50 -3.47 23.97
N VAL A 104 -21.29 -2.93 25.18
CA VAL A 104 -20.10 -2.11 25.50
C VAL A 104 -18.79 -2.91 25.50
N ASN A 105 -18.87 -4.25 25.68
CA ASN A 105 -17.74 -5.18 25.67
C ASN A 105 -17.63 -5.97 24.34
N ASP A 106 -18.33 -5.53 23.28
CA ASP A 106 -18.28 -6.13 21.93
C ASP A 106 -18.80 -7.57 21.82
N CYS A 107 -19.50 -8.09 22.84
CA CYS A 107 -19.96 -9.49 22.85
C CYS A 107 -21.14 -9.78 21.92
N GLN A 108 -21.97 -8.78 21.57
CA GLN A 108 -23.14 -8.94 20.70
C GLN A 108 -23.58 -7.61 20.07
N ILE A 109 -24.36 -7.71 18.99
CA ILE A 109 -25.26 -6.66 18.50
C ILE A 109 -26.70 -7.01 18.92
N PHE A 110 -27.47 -6.01 19.34
CA PHE A 110 -28.88 -6.17 19.70
C PHE A 110 -29.77 -6.16 18.44
N ARG A 111 -29.79 -7.29 17.73
CA ARG A 111 -30.52 -7.58 16.48
C ARG A 111 -31.11 -9.00 16.55
N LEU A 112 -32.01 -9.34 15.62
CA LEU A 112 -32.66 -10.67 15.54
C LEU A 112 -33.21 -11.10 16.93
N ASP A 113 -32.90 -12.31 17.42
CA ASP A 113 -33.32 -12.83 18.73
C ASP A 113 -32.78 -12.02 19.94
N HIS A 114 -32.03 -10.95 19.70
CA HIS A 114 -31.53 -10.02 20.71
C HIS A 114 -32.02 -8.58 20.49
N SER A 115 -33.01 -8.35 19.61
CA SER A 115 -33.58 -7.03 19.32
C SER A 115 -34.18 -6.34 20.55
N ASP A 116 -34.79 -7.12 21.43
CA ASP A 116 -35.63 -6.63 22.54
C ASP A 116 -34.89 -6.68 23.89
N ASN A 117 -33.74 -7.37 23.92
CA ASN A 117 -32.92 -7.51 25.12
C ASN A 117 -32.44 -6.14 25.63
N ILE A 118 -32.68 -5.87 26.92
CA ILE A 118 -32.20 -4.66 27.61
C ILE A 118 -30.76 -4.79 28.14
N LYS A 119 -30.23 -6.02 28.17
CA LYS A 119 -28.90 -6.40 28.66
C LYS A 119 -28.22 -7.40 27.74
N CYS A 120 -26.89 -7.44 27.77
CA CYS A 120 -26.09 -8.40 27.01
C CYS A 120 -26.30 -9.84 27.53
N SER A 121 -26.61 -10.81 26.66
CA SER A 121 -26.78 -12.22 27.04
C SER A 121 -25.45 -12.87 27.46
N VAL A 122 -24.33 -12.37 26.93
CA VAL A 122 -22.98 -12.92 27.18
C VAL A 122 -22.31 -12.34 28.43
N CYS A 123 -22.61 -11.09 28.81
CA CYS A 123 -21.90 -10.41 29.89
C CYS A 123 -22.75 -9.50 30.80
N ASP A 124 -24.09 -9.61 30.75
CA ASP A 124 -25.09 -8.92 31.59
C ASP A 124 -25.09 -7.37 31.56
N GLU A 125 -24.12 -6.73 30.90
CA GLU A 125 -24.02 -5.28 30.72
C GLU A 125 -25.27 -4.67 30.06
N ASP A 126 -25.77 -3.57 30.64
CA ASP A 126 -26.92 -2.82 30.13
C ASP A 126 -26.70 -2.29 28.71
N ARG A 127 -27.73 -2.35 27.88
CA ARG A 127 -27.77 -1.76 26.53
C ARG A 127 -27.84 -0.23 26.55
N TYR A 128 -28.46 0.33 27.57
CA TYR A 128 -28.86 1.73 27.65
C TYR A 128 -28.13 2.49 28.78
N LEU A 129 -27.99 3.80 28.64
CA LEU A 129 -27.47 4.67 29.69
C LEU A 129 -28.48 4.75 30.86
N THR A 130 -27.97 4.78 32.09
CA THR A 130 -28.79 4.86 33.31
C THR A 130 -29.81 6.01 33.22
N ASN A 131 -31.08 5.72 33.54
CA ASN A 131 -32.21 6.65 33.45
C ASN A 131 -32.43 7.24 32.03
N SER A 132 -32.09 6.50 30.97
CA SER A 132 -32.25 6.94 29.58
C SER A 132 -32.57 5.78 28.63
N GLN A 133 -33.21 6.09 27.49
CA GLN A 133 -33.34 5.15 26.35
C GLN A 133 -32.21 5.33 25.32
N ASN A 134 -31.20 6.16 25.61
CA ASN A 134 -30.02 6.29 24.75
C ASN A 134 -29.11 5.05 24.90
N PRO A 135 -28.73 4.36 23.82
CA PRO A 135 -27.82 3.21 23.86
C PRO A 135 -26.41 3.62 24.31
N ARG A 136 -25.70 2.72 25.02
CA ARG A 136 -24.32 2.94 25.50
C ARG A 136 -23.27 2.83 24.39
N LYS A 137 -23.52 1.99 23.37
CA LYS A 137 -22.68 1.82 22.18
C LYS A 137 -23.56 1.58 20.94
N THR A 138 -23.16 2.13 19.81
CA THR A 138 -23.87 2.01 18.52
C THR A 138 -22.91 1.83 17.36
N PHE A 139 -23.34 1.11 16.34
CA PHE A 139 -22.60 0.90 15.09
C PHE A 139 -23.47 1.27 13.89
N THR A 140 -22.96 2.12 13.00
CA THR A 140 -23.67 2.55 11.80
C THR A 140 -23.15 1.75 10.61
N TYR A 141 -24.04 0.93 10.06
CA TYR A 141 -23.81 0.08 8.90
C TYR A 141 -24.41 0.71 7.64
N MET A 142 -23.75 0.55 6.51
CA MET A 142 -24.17 1.02 5.19
C MET A 142 -24.16 -0.16 4.21
N PRO A 143 -25.31 -0.78 3.93
CA PRO A 143 -25.41 -2.09 3.28
C PRO A 143 -24.81 -2.12 1.87
N LEU A 144 -24.45 -3.31 1.41
CA LEU A 144 -23.96 -3.61 0.07
C LEU A 144 -25.08 -3.62 -0.96
N GLY A 145 -26.23 -4.22 -0.64
CA GLY A 145 -27.29 -4.49 -1.62
C GLY A 145 -27.78 -3.27 -2.41
N PRO A 146 -28.03 -2.09 -1.80
CA PRO A 146 -28.46 -0.92 -2.54
C PRO A 146 -27.33 -0.30 -3.38
N ARG A 147 -26.05 -0.57 -3.03
CA ARG A 147 -24.90 -0.18 -3.86
C ARG A 147 -24.85 -1.05 -5.10
N LEU A 148 -24.85 -2.37 -4.94
CA LEU A 148 -24.83 -3.30 -6.07
C LEU A 148 -26.03 -3.06 -7.00
N ALA A 149 -27.23 -2.86 -6.45
CA ALA A 149 -28.41 -2.48 -7.22
C ALA A 149 -28.22 -1.15 -8.00
N ARG A 150 -27.57 -0.14 -7.40
CA ARG A 150 -27.25 1.15 -8.05
C ARG A 150 -26.19 1.02 -9.15
N TRP A 151 -25.18 0.18 -8.96
CA TRP A 151 -24.12 -0.08 -9.94
C TRP A 151 -24.65 -0.88 -11.14
N TYR A 152 -25.34 -2.01 -10.92
CA TYR A 152 -26.01 -2.76 -11.99
C TYR A 152 -27.15 -1.97 -12.65
N GLY A 153 -27.81 -1.11 -11.89
CA GLY A 153 -28.93 -0.27 -12.33
C GLY A 153 -28.53 1.02 -13.06
N THR A 154 -27.26 1.21 -13.41
CA THR A 154 -26.75 2.39 -14.13
C THR A 154 -25.89 1.95 -15.31
N ASP A 155 -26.29 2.31 -16.53
CA ASP A 155 -25.77 1.73 -17.78
C ASP A 155 -24.23 1.80 -17.92
N ASN A 156 -23.63 2.99 -17.81
CA ASN A 156 -22.19 3.15 -17.99
C ASN A 156 -21.35 2.58 -16.84
N VAL A 157 -21.87 2.61 -15.59
CA VAL A 157 -21.25 1.91 -14.46
C VAL A 157 -21.34 0.39 -14.62
N CYS A 158 -22.45 -0.12 -15.15
CA CYS A 158 -22.66 -1.53 -15.41
C CYS A 158 -21.76 -2.04 -16.54
N LYS A 159 -21.53 -1.25 -17.60
CA LYS A 159 -20.59 -1.58 -18.69
C LYS A 159 -19.17 -1.84 -18.22
N LEU A 160 -18.70 -1.16 -17.16
CA LEU A 160 -17.37 -1.41 -16.57
C LEU A 160 -17.20 -2.84 -16.04
N LEU A 161 -18.30 -3.55 -15.74
CA LEU A 161 -18.30 -4.95 -15.32
C LEU A 161 -18.16 -5.94 -16.50
N TYR A 162 -18.30 -5.45 -17.74
CA TYR A 162 -18.13 -6.21 -18.98
C TYR A 162 -16.86 -5.78 -19.74
N SER A 163 -16.12 -4.76 -19.26
CA SER A 163 -14.93 -4.22 -19.92
C SER A 163 -13.62 -4.80 -19.37
N LYS A 164 -13.62 -6.10 -19.01
CA LYS A 164 -12.42 -6.83 -18.59
C LYS A 164 -11.40 -6.84 -19.75
N GLN A 165 -10.15 -6.53 -19.46
CA GLN A 165 -9.07 -6.62 -20.44
C GLN A 165 -8.50 -8.03 -20.42
N GLU A 166 -8.38 -8.68 -21.58
CA GLU A 166 -7.69 -9.96 -21.71
C GLU A 166 -6.18 -9.78 -21.52
N VAL A 167 -5.60 -10.51 -20.57
CA VAL A 167 -4.15 -10.59 -20.37
C VAL A 167 -3.58 -11.66 -21.30
N ALA A 168 -2.43 -11.39 -21.91
CA ALA A 168 -1.81 -12.33 -22.85
C ALA A 168 -1.39 -13.65 -22.17
N ASN A 169 -1.81 -14.78 -22.75
CA ASN A 169 -1.59 -16.13 -22.23
C ASN A 169 -0.23 -16.36 -21.57
N GLY A 170 -0.23 -16.90 -20.35
CA GLY A 170 0.98 -17.23 -19.59
C GLY A 170 1.59 -16.05 -18.81
N LYS A 171 0.91 -14.91 -18.76
CA LYS A 171 1.22 -13.78 -17.85
C LYS A 171 0.20 -13.66 -16.71
N LEU A 172 0.62 -13.00 -15.64
CA LEU A 172 -0.21 -12.49 -14.55
C LEU A 172 0.04 -10.98 -14.38
N GLY A 173 -0.99 -10.16 -14.57
CA GLY A 173 -0.99 -8.70 -14.38
C GLY A 173 -1.97 -8.21 -13.31
N ASP A 174 -3.00 -8.99 -12.96
CA ASP A 174 -3.92 -8.71 -11.88
C ASP A 174 -4.26 -9.93 -10.99
N PHE A 175 -4.94 -9.68 -9.88
CA PHE A 175 -5.64 -10.70 -9.10
C PHE A 175 -6.54 -11.61 -9.95
N THR A 176 -7.26 -11.09 -10.95
CA THR A 176 -8.20 -11.89 -11.76
C THR A 176 -7.54 -12.85 -12.74
N ASP A 177 -6.21 -12.88 -12.81
CA ASP A 177 -5.44 -13.84 -13.60
C ASP A 177 -4.91 -15.00 -12.74
N GLY A 178 -5.08 -14.93 -11.41
CA GLY A 178 -4.56 -15.93 -10.47
C GLY A 178 -5.49 -17.14 -10.34
N SER A 179 -4.91 -18.33 -10.14
CA SER A 179 -5.66 -19.59 -10.20
C SER A 179 -6.74 -19.79 -9.12
N ILE A 180 -6.78 -18.99 -8.04
CA ILE A 180 -7.93 -19.01 -7.12
C ILE A 180 -9.16 -18.30 -7.69
N TYR A 181 -8.95 -17.32 -8.56
CA TYR A 181 -10.04 -16.64 -9.24
C TYR A 181 -10.65 -17.58 -10.28
N GLU A 182 -9.80 -18.24 -11.07
CA GLU A 182 -10.21 -19.22 -12.08
C GLU A 182 -10.98 -20.39 -11.46
N SER A 183 -10.43 -21.02 -10.42
CA SER A 183 -11.05 -22.20 -9.76
C SER A 183 -12.39 -21.92 -9.09
N TRP A 184 -12.76 -20.64 -8.90
CA TRP A 184 -14.11 -20.30 -8.46
C TRP A 184 -15.16 -20.40 -9.57
N TYR A 185 -14.80 -20.45 -10.85
CA TYR A 185 -15.73 -20.67 -11.97
C TYR A 185 -15.73 -22.12 -12.50
N GLU A 186 -14.74 -22.93 -12.10
CA GLU A 186 -14.64 -24.36 -12.41
C GLU A 186 -15.71 -25.21 -11.69
N GLU A 187 -15.78 -26.51 -12.00
CA GLU A 187 -16.72 -27.47 -11.41
C GLU A 187 -16.55 -27.56 -9.88
N GLY A 188 -17.63 -27.36 -9.13
CA GLY A 188 -17.61 -27.22 -7.67
C GLY A 188 -17.24 -25.82 -7.15
N GLY A 189 -16.88 -24.89 -8.04
CA GLY A 189 -16.50 -23.52 -7.71
C GLY A 189 -17.66 -22.65 -7.20
N VAL A 190 -17.32 -21.60 -6.45
CA VAL A 190 -18.32 -20.68 -5.83
C VAL A 190 -19.18 -19.97 -6.87
N PHE A 191 -18.67 -19.77 -8.07
CA PHE A 191 -19.30 -19.15 -9.23
C PHE A 191 -19.49 -20.11 -10.42
N GLU A 192 -19.46 -21.44 -10.19
CA GLU A 192 -19.76 -22.45 -11.21
C GLU A 192 -21.06 -22.11 -11.98
N ASN A 193 -21.02 -22.20 -13.30
CA ASN A 193 -22.09 -21.84 -14.26
C ASN A 193 -22.58 -20.38 -14.20
N MET A 194 -21.91 -19.47 -13.49
CA MET A 194 -22.20 -18.04 -13.53
C MET A 194 -21.35 -17.32 -14.58
N GLU A 195 -21.97 -16.40 -15.31
CA GLU A 195 -21.23 -15.42 -16.12
C GLU A 195 -20.53 -14.40 -15.20
N GLU A 196 -19.26 -14.09 -15.43
CA GLU A 196 -18.46 -13.18 -14.57
C GLU A 196 -19.19 -11.87 -14.25
N SER A 197 -19.88 -11.27 -15.23
CA SER A 197 -20.61 -10.01 -15.07
C SER A 197 -21.70 -10.05 -13.99
N LEU A 198 -22.22 -11.24 -13.65
CA LEU A 198 -23.26 -11.48 -12.65
C LEU A 198 -22.69 -11.96 -11.30
N THR A 199 -21.37 -11.91 -11.13
CA THR A 199 -20.70 -12.30 -9.89
C THR A 199 -20.02 -11.11 -9.22
N VAL A 200 -19.94 -11.19 -7.90
CA VAL A 200 -19.39 -10.13 -7.06
C VAL A 200 -18.34 -10.74 -6.11
N PRO A 201 -17.14 -11.08 -6.62
CA PRO A 201 -15.99 -11.38 -5.78
C PRO A 201 -15.53 -10.13 -5.05
N LEU A 202 -15.47 -10.22 -3.73
CA LEU A 202 -15.05 -9.15 -2.84
C LEU A 202 -13.70 -9.48 -2.19
N ALA A 203 -12.89 -8.44 -1.96
CA ALA A 203 -11.83 -8.45 -0.96
C ALA A 203 -12.25 -7.65 0.28
N LEU A 204 -11.93 -8.14 1.48
CA LEU A 204 -12.15 -7.43 2.75
C LEU A 204 -10.85 -6.85 3.30
N PHE A 205 -10.87 -5.56 3.62
CA PHE A 205 -9.86 -4.87 4.42
C PHE A 205 -10.43 -4.40 5.76
N THR A 206 -9.61 -4.51 6.82
CA THR A 206 -9.89 -3.89 8.12
C THR A 206 -8.61 -3.68 8.93
N ASP A 207 -8.51 -2.58 9.69
CA ASP A 207 -7.33 -2.22 10.50
C ASP A 207 -7.71 -1.34 11.72
N GLY A 208 -6.82 -1.21 12.71
CA GLY A 208 -6.97 -0.43 13.93
C GLY A 208 -6.60 1.05 13.79
N LEU A 209 -7.58 1.88 13.42
CA LEU A 209 -7.36 3.32 13.28
C LEU A 209 -7.49 4.10 14.58
N ASN A 210 -6.66 5.13 14.70
CA ASN A 210 -6.72 6.09 15.79
C ASN A 210 -6.82 7.53 15.24
N PRO A 211 -8.01 8.16 15.29
CA PRO A 211 -8.23 9.51 14.77
C PRO A 211 -7.61 10.61 15.63
N ASN A 212 -7.06 10.25 16.80
CA ASN A 212 -6.48 11.15 17.78
C ASN A 212 -4.96 10.92 17.95
N LYS A 213 -4.24 10.35 16.95
CA LYS A 213 -2.79 10.02 17.02
C LYS A 213 -1.90 11.15 17.60
N SER A 214 -2.27 12.43 17.46
CA SER A 214 -1.55 13.60 17.99
C SER A 214 -2.04 14.16 19.34
N MET A 215 -3.02 13.54 20.00
CA MET A 215 -3.71 14.06 21.19
C MET A 215 -3.51 13.15 22.42
N ALA A 216 -3.57 13.72 23.64
CA ALA A 216 -3.46 12.95 24.89
C ALA A 216 -4.59 11.91 25.10
N THR A 217 -5.74 12.06 24.44
CA THR A 217 -6.87 11.12 24.48
C THR A 217 -6.91 10.25 23.24
N GLN A 218 -6.05 9.22 23.22
CA GLN A 218 -6.04 8.16 22.23
C GLN A 218 -7.42 7.46 22.18
N LYS A 219 -7.97 7.22 21.00
CA LYS A 219 -9.16 6.40 20.79
C LYS A 219 -8.93 5.49 19.58
N SER A 220 -9.47 4.28 19.60
CA SER A 220 -9.43 3.33 18.48
C SER A 220 -10.78 3.26 17.76
N MET A 221 -10.78 2.85 16.49
CA MET A 221 -11.94 2.51 15.67
C MET A 221 -11.50 1.60 14.50
N TRP A 222 -12.36 0.68 14.06
CA TRP A 222 -12.04 -0.36 13.06
C TRP A 222 -12.95 -0.22 11.82
N PRO A 223 -12.51 0.41 10.71
CA PRO A 223 -13.26 0.42 9.45
C PRO A 223 -13.38 -0.97 8.84
N LEU A 224 -14.53 -1.26 8.23
CA LEU A 224 -14.80 -2.45 7.43
C LEU A 224 -14.98 -2.02 5.97
N ILE A 225 -14.03 -2.37 5.09
CA ILE A 225 -14.00 -1.93 3.69
C ILE A 225 -14.04 -3.16 2.78
N LEU A 226 -14.96 -3.17 1.82
CA LEU A 226 -15.11 -4.24 0.83
C LEU A 226 -14.83 -3.70 -0.58
N THR A 227 -13.99 -4.40 -1.35
CA THR A 227 -13.57 -4.00 -2.70
C THR A 227 -14.02 -5.02 -3.71
N TRP A 228 -14.75 -4.61 -4.75
CA TRP A 228 -15.20 -5.52 -5.82
C TRP A 228 -14.05 -5.75 -6.82
N LEU A 229 -13.60 -7.00 -6.94
CA LEU A 229 -12.38 -7.35 -7.64
C LEU A 229 -12.47 -7.25 -9.18
N HIS A 230 -13.67 -7.39 -9.75
CA HIS A 230 -13.94 -7.25 -11.20
C HIS A 230 -13.79 -5.83 -11.74
N LEU A 231 -13.81 -4.83 -10.87
CA LEU A 231 -13.62 -3.45 -11.30
C LEU A 231 -12.16 -3.27 -11.77
N PRO A 232 -11.90 -2.58 -12.90
CA PRO A 232 -10.54 -2.29 -13.34
C PRO A 232 -9.67 -1.70 -12.23
N VAL A 233 -8.39 -2.08 -12.17
CA VAL A 233 -7.50 -1.80 -11.02
C VAL A 233 -7.47 -0.30 -10.65
N ASN A 234 -7.40 0.56 -11.65
CA ASN A 234 -7.45 2.02 -11.53
C ASN A 234 -8.77 2.56 -10.95
N VAL A 235 -9.90 1.86 -11.13
CA VAL A 235 -11.22 2.20 -10.56
C VAL A 235 -11.40 1.57 -9.19
N ARG A 236 -11.03 0.30 -8.99
CA ARG A 236 -11.28 -0.42 -7.73
C ARG A 236 -10.43 0.09 -6.56
N GLN A 237 -9.30 0.74 -6.84
CA GLN A 237 -8.45 1.40 -5.85
C GLN A 237 -8.88 2.84 -5.50
N ILE A 238 -10.07 3.27 -5.95
CA ILE A 238 -10.70 4.55 -5.59
C ILE A 238 -11.64 4.38 -4.38
N LEU A 239 -11.69 5.36 -3.48
CA LEU A 239 -12.67 5.38 -2.39
C LEU A 239 -14.09 5.53 -2.95
N GLY A 240 -15.06 4.75 -2.48
CA GLY A 240 -16.39 4.66 -3.09
C GLY A 240 -16.59 3.27 -3.72
N PRO A 241 -15.88 2.97 -4.83
CA PRO A 241 -15.65 1.60 -5.31
C PRO A 241 -15.08 0.68 -4.21
N MET A 242 -14.15 1.20 -3.40
CA MET A 242 -13.91 0.67 -2.05
C MET A 242 -15.09 1.03 -1.14
N MET A 243 -15.92 0.04 -0.84
CA MET A 243 -17.17 0.15 -0.09
C MET A 243 -16.91 0.06 1.42
N LEU A 244 -16.77 1.21 2.08
CA LEU A 244 -16.79 1.29 3.56
C LEU A 244 -18.20 0.96 4.06
N VAL A 245 -18.40 -0.26 4.59
CA VAL A 245 -19.71 -0.72 5.08
C VAL A 245 -19.98 -0.35 6.54
N GLY A 246 -18.95 -0.01 7.31
CA GLY A 246 -19.12 0.50 8.68
C GLY A 246 -17.79 0.81 9.36
N ILE A 247 -17.87 1.44 10.54
CA ILE A 247 -16.72 1.65 11.42
C ILE A 247 -17.09 1.15 12.82
N ILE A 248 -16.42 0.09 13.28
CA ILE A 248 -16.58 -0.49 14.61
C ILE A 248 -15.99 0.49 15.64
N PRO A 249 -16.75 0.94 16.65
CA PRO A 249 -16.21 1.88 17.64
C PRO A 249 -15.27 1.18 18.62
N GLY A 250 -14.06 1.69 18.82
CA GLY A 250 -13.29 1.39 20.02
C GLY A 250 -13.86 2.11 21.25
N THR A 251 -13.29 1.84 22.43
CA THR A 251 -13.63 2.56 23.67
C THR A 251 -12.86 3.89 23.75
N LYS A 252 -12.84 4.53 24.93
CA LYS A 252 -12.08 5.77 25.17
C LYS A 252 -10.56 5.58 25.31
N THR A 253 -10.09 4.34 25.40
CA THR A 253 -8.68 3.97 25.63
C THR A 253 -8.29 2.63 25.02
N GLU A 254 -9.27 1.76 24.74
CA GLU A 254 -9.06 0.41 24.22
C GLU A 254 -9.67 0.25 22.82
N GLU A 255 -9.13 -0.72 22.09
CA GLU A 255 -9.65 -1.20 20.82
C GLU A 255 -10.96 -1.99 21.01
N PRO A 256 -11.72 -2.29 19.94
CA PRO A 256 -12.79 -3.27 20.01
C PRO A 256 -12.24 -4.63 20.48
N LYS A 257 -12.92 -5.25 21.44
CA LYS A 257 -12.48 -6.51 22.07
C LYS A 257 -12.72 -7.72 21.17
N HIS A 258 -13.80 -7.66 20.39
CA HIS A 258 -14.20 -8.67 19.41
C HIS A 258 -14.68 -7.95 18.14
N LEU A 259 -14.42 -8.55 16.98
CA LEU A 259 -14.95 -8.07 15.70
C LEU A 259 -16.18 -8.89 15.25
N ASP A 260 -16.26 -10.17 15.64
CA ASP A 260 -17.24 -11.14 15.16
C ASP A 260 -18.69 -10.64 15.06
N PRO A 261 -19.33 -10.03 16.08
CA PRO A 261 -20.73 -9.61 15.98
C PRO A 261 -21.00 -8.51 14.95
N TYR A 262 -19.95 -7.79 14.54
CA TYR A 262 -19.99 -6.80 13.46
C TYR A 262 -19.77 -7.46 12.09
N LEU A 263 -18.92 -8.48 12.03
CA LEU A 263 -18.63 -9.27 10.83
C LEU A 263 -19.84 -10.15 10.45
N GLU A 264 -20.63 -10.61 11.41
CA GLU A 264 -21.89 -11.34 11.14
C GLU A 264 -22.87 -10.55 10.27
N LEU A 265 -22.93 -9.22 10.40
CA LEU A 265 -23.78 -8.39 9.55
C LEU A 265 -23.39 -8.48 8.07
N ILE A 266 -22.08 -8.64 7.79
CA ILE A 266 -21.56 -8.85 6.44
C ILE A 266 -21.88 -10.27 6.00
N VAL A 267 -21.61 -11.29 6.82
CA VAL A 267 -21.92 -12.71 6.53
C VAL A 267 -23.38 -12.90 6.14
N ASP A 268 -24.31 -12.39 6.96
CA ASP A 268 -25.74 -12.52 6.72
C ASP A 268 -26.18 -11.75 5.46
N GLU A 269 -25.57 -10.60 5.16
CA GLU A 269 -25.84 -9.85 3.92
C GLU A 269 -25.31 -10.58 2.68
N LEU A 270 -24.10 -11.16 2.71
CA LEU A 270 -23.52 -11.91 1.58
C LEU A 270 -24.36 -13.15 1.24
N LEU A 271 -24.80 -13.90 2.26
CA LEU A 271 -25.68 -15.05 2.09
C LEU A 271 -27.04 -14.63 1.53
N THR A 272 -27.64 -13.55 2.07
CA THR A 272 -28.93 -13.03 1.58
C THR A 272 -28.84 -12.51 0.14
N LEU A 273 -27.76 -11.83 -0.22
CA LEU A 273 -27.58 -11.22 -1.55
C LEU A 273 -27.41 -12.23 -2.67
N SER A 274 -26.79 -13.39 -2.39
CA SER A 274 -26.65 -14.45 -3.40
C SER A 274 -27.99 -15.10 -3.80
N GLU A 275 -29.04 -14.91 -3.00
CA GLU A 275 -30.42 -15.30 -3.30
C GLU A 275 -31.28 -14.15 -3.86
N CYS A 276 -30.68 -12.98 -4.11
CA CYS A 276 -31.39 -11.81 -4.62
C CYS A 276 -31.22 -11.60 -6.13
N LYS A 277 -32.25 -11.02 -6.75
CA LYS A 277 -32.20 -10.47 -8.12
C LYS A 277 -31.91 -8.96 -8.10
N LEU A 278 -31.04 -8.52 -8.99
CA LEU A 278 -30.73 -7.10 -9.26
C LEU A 278 -31.10 -6.77 -10.70
N PHE A 279 -31.62 -5.56 -10.94
CA PHE A 279 -31.85 -5.11 -12.32
C PHE A 279 -30.52 -4.74 -12.99
N ASN A 280 -30.15 -5.49 -14.02
CA ASN A 280 -28.93 -5.29 -14.81
C ASN A 280 -29.28 -4.48 -16.06
N THR A 281 -28.82 -3.23 -16.11
CA THR A 281 -29.15 -2.28 -17.20
C THR A 281 -28.61 -2.73 -18.55
N TYR A 282 -27.37 -3.21 -18.60
CA TYR A 282 -26.75 -3.74 -19.82
C TYR A 282 -27.55 -4.89 -20.46
N LYS A 283 -28.18 -5.74 -19.63
CA LYS A 283 -29.07 -6.84 -20.07
C LYS A 283 -30.56 -6.46 -20.13
N GLY A 284 -30.93 -5.26 -19.69
CA GLY A 284 -32.32 -4.79 -19.59
C GLY A 284 -33.24 -5.62 -18.68
N ALA A 285 -32.71 -6.43 -17.76
CA ALA A 285 -33.47 -7.47 -17.07
C ALA A 285 -33.05 -7.69 -15.61
N PRO A 286 -33.94 -8.20 -14.73
CA PRO A 286 -33.57 -8.71 -13.41
C PRO A 286 -32.73 -9.99 -13.52
N CYS A 287 -31.47 -9.92 -13.11
CA CYS A 287 -30.54 -11.05 -13.07
C CYS A 287 -30.31 -11.50 -11.62
N LYS A 288 -30.19 -12.80 -11.37
CA LYS A 288 -29.66 -13.30 -10.09
C LYS A 288 -28.15 -13.04 -10.09
N VAL A 289 -27.62 -12.55 -8.97
CA VAL A 289 -26.19 -12.31 -8.79
C VAL A 289 -25.64 -13.17 -7.66
N LYS A 290 -24.37 -13.57 -7.74
CA LYS A 290 -23.72 -14.39 -6.71
C LYS A 290 -22.61 -13.57 -6.04
N VAL A 291 -22.72 -13.36 -4.74
CA VAL A 291 -21.89 -12.40 -3.98
C VAL A 291 -21.06 -13.14 -2.95
N ALA A 292 -19.74 -13.10 -3.08
CA ALA A 292 -18.86 -13.90 -2.23
C ALA A 292 -17.55 -13.19 -1.86
N LEU A 293 -17.12 -13.40 -0.62
CA LEU A 293 -15.87 -12.87 -0.09
C LEU A 293 -14.73 -13.82 -0.47
N LEU A 294 -13.89 -13.39 -1.42
CA LEU A 294 -12.84 -14.19 -2.06
C LEU A 294 -11.47 -14.01 -1.41
N GLN A 295 -11.13 -12.79 -0.94
CA GLN A 295 -9.82 -12.51 -0.34
C GLN A 295 -9.90 -11.65 0.92
N TYR A 296 -9.01 -11.92 1.87
CA TYR A 296 -8.73 -11.04 3.01
C TYR A 296 -7.42 -10.27 2.76
N GLN A 297 -7.51 -8.94 2.64
CA GLN A 297 -6.37 -8.03 2.44
C GLN A 297 -6.15 -7.26 3.74
N CYS A 298 -5.23 -7.72 4.60
CA CYS A 298 -5.00 -7.19 5.95
C CYS A 298 -3.52 -7.33 6.35
N ASP A 299 -3.11 -6.64 7.40
CA ASP A 299 -1.81 -6.88 8.04
C ASP A 299 -1.87 -8.03 9.08
N ILE A 300 -0.73 -8.43 9.64
CA ILE A 300 -0.65 -9.55 10.60
C ILE A 300 -1.42 -9.26 11.91
N PRO A 301 -1.27 -8.07 12.55
CA PRO A 301 -2.15 -7.62 13.63
C PRO A 301 -3.66 -7.77 13.35
N ALA A 302 -4.14 -7.29 12.21
CA ALA A 302 -5.54 -7.37 11.82
C ALA A 302 -5.99 -8.82 11.61
N PHE A 303 -5.20 -9.65 10.90
CA PHE A 303 -5.48 -11.10 10.79
C PHE A 303 -5.60 -11.79 12.16
N GLY A 304 -4.76 -11.40 13.12
CA GLY A 304 -4.78 -11.91 14.51
C GLY A 304 -6.09 -11.65 15.28
N LYS A 305 -6.88 -10.66 14.85
CA LYS A 305 -8.27 -10.43 15.31
C LYS A 305 -9.31 -11.01 14.37
N LEU A 306 -9.16 -10.81 13.07
CA LEU A 306 -10.15 -11.12 12.02
C LEU A 306 -10.40 -12.61 11.82
N LEU A 307 -9.32 -13.41 11.91
CA LEU A 307 -9.31 -14.85 11.59
C LEU A 307 -8.85 -15.69 12.79
N HIS A 308 -8.88 -15.11 13.99
CA HIS A 308 -8.55 -15.78 15.25
C HIS A 308 -7.22 -16.57 15.25
N VAL A 309 -6.20 -16.07 14.55
CA VAL A 309 -4.82 -16.60 14.60
C VAL A 309 -4.00 -15.94 15.73
N SER A 310 -2.82 -16.46 16.02
CA SER A 310 -1.91 -15.92 17.05
C SER A 310 -1.29 -14.58 16.66
N SER A 311 -0.74 -13.87 17.65
CA SER A 311 0.01 -12.64 17.38
C SER A 311 1.39 -12.94 16.81
N GLN A 312 1.90 -12.01 16.00
CA GLN A 312 3.22 -12.08 15.35
C GLN A 312 4.42 -12.28 16.30
N ALA A 313 4.25 -12.04 17.61
CA ALA A 313 5.26 -12.24 18.64
C ALA A 313 5.12 -13.59 19.39
N ALA A 314 4.21 -14.47 18.99
CA ALA A 314 4.10 -15.83 19.51
C ALA A 314 5.08 -16.78 18.80
N LEU A 315 5.43 -17.90 19.44
CA LEU A 315 6.25 -18.95 18.82
C LEU A 315 5.59 -19.51 17.54
N ARG A 316 4.25 -19.63 17.56
CA ARG A 316 3.41 -19.88 16.37
C ARG A 316 2.92 -18.55 15.77
N GLY A 317 3.87 -17.68 15.39
CA GLY A 317 3.60 -16.32 14.93
C GLY A 317 3.21 -16.22 13.45
N CYS A 318 3.67 -17.17 12.62
CA CYS A 318 3.26 -17.26 11.22
C CYS A 318 1.88 -17.92 11.08
N PRO A 319 0.93 -17.32 10.34
CA PRO A 319 -0.38 -17.93 10.08
C PRO A 319 -0.44 -18.69 8.73
N TYR A 320 0.66 -18.74 7.95
CA TYR A 320 0.72 -19.36 6.61
C TYR A 320 1.36 -20.76 6.60
N CYS A 321 2.21 -21.09 7.59
CA CYS A 321 2.85 -22.39 7.73
C CYS A 321 2.87 -22.86 9.20
N ARG A 322 3.24 -24.11 9.43
CA ARG A 322 3.44 -24.67 10.78
C ARG A 322 4.91 -24.57 11.22
N GLU A 323 5.55 -23.43 11.01
CA GLU A 323 6.83 -23.11 11.69
C GLU A 323 6.61 -22.88 13.20
N THR A 324 7.62 -23.15 14.03
CA THR A 324 7.70 -22.63 15.41
C THR A 324 9.00 -21.84 15.55
N GLY A 325 8.90 -20.53 15.76
CA GLY A 325 10.06 -19.69 16.06
C GLY A 325 10.61 -19.92 17.47
N GLU A 326 11.85 -19.51 17.71
CA GLU A 326 12.58 -19.70 18.97
C GLU A 326 12.72 -18.38 19.74
N TYR A 327 12.68 -18.40 21.08
CA TYR A 327 12.77 -17.18 21.90
C TYR A 327 14.22 -16.88 22.33
N CYS A 328 14.91 -15.96 21.63
CA CYS A 328 16.24 -15.52 22.09
C CYS A 328 16.10 -14.63 23.33
N LYS A 329 16.59 -15.12 24.47
CA LYS A 329 16.48 -14.48 25.78
C LYS A 329 17.10 -13.08 25.77
N ASN A 330 18.29 -12.96 25.17
CA ASN A 330 19.05 -11.72 25.07
C ASN A 330 18.33 -10.61 24.28
N LEU A 331 17.53 -10.98 23.28
CA LEU A 331 16.76 -10.05 22.44
C LEU A 331 15.33 -9.82 22.93
N HIS A 332 14.88 -10.60 23.92
CA HIS A 332 13.50 -10.66 24.41
C HIS A 332 12.41 -10.90 23.34
N LYS A 333 12.78 -11.43 22.16
CA LYS A 333 11.89 -11.62 21.00
C LYS A 333 11.99 -13.03 20.42
N VAL A 334 10.96 -13.42 19.67
CA VAL A 334 10.96 -14.62 18.85
C VAL A 334 11.80 -14.36 17.59
N VAL A 335 12.63 -15.34 17.22
CA VAL A 335 13.44 -15.38 16.00
C VAL A 335 13.07 -16.62 15.18
N HIS A 336 13.14 -16.49 13.86
CA HIS A 336 12.63 -17.48 12.90
C HIS A 336 13.82 -18.12 12.17
N LEU A 337 14.17 -19.35 12.56
CA LEU A 337 15.46 -20.00 12.27
C LEU A 337 15.29 -21.23 11.37
N SER A 338 14.38 -21.12 10.40
CA SER A 338 13.93 -22.23 9.56
C SER A 338 14.07 -21.97 8.06
N ASN A 339 14.72 -20.88 7.64
CA ASN A 339 14.71 -20.42 6.25
C ASN A 339 15.28 -21.50 5.30
N ARG A 340 16.21 -22.31 5.78
CA ARG A 340 16.74 -23.49 5.06
C ARG A 340 15.72 -24.60 4.79
N SER A 341 14.67 -24.74 5.59
CA SER A 341 13.65 -25.79 5.43
C SER A 341 12.79 -25.61 4.17
N PHE A 342 12.72 -24.38 3.65
CA PHE A 342 12.05 -23.99 2.40
C PHE A 342 12.86 -24.32 1.14
N LEU A 343 14.17 -24.56 1.26
CA LEU A 343 15.03 -24.88 0.10
C LEU A 343 14.76 -26.31 -0.41
N PRO A 344 14.98 -26.61 -1.71
CA PRO A 344 14.96 -27.98 -2.23
C PRO A 344 15.81 -28.94 -1.37
N THR A 345 15.36 -30.18 -1.18
CA THR A 345 15.97 -31.12 -0.22
C THR A 345 17.42 -31.49 -0.53
N ASN A 346 17.84 -31.34 -1.79
CA ASN A 346 19.21 -31.51 -2.28
C ASN A 346 20.07 -30.22 -2.23
N HIS A 347 19.51 -29.09 -1.77
CA HIS A 347 20.20 -27.81 -1.83
C HIS A 347 21.32 -27.68 -0.78
N HIS A 348 22.53 -27.35 -1.25
CA HIS A 348 23.78 -27.40 -0.46
C HIS A 348 23.73 -26.73 0.92
N LEU A 349 23.08 -25.56 1.07
CA LEU A 349 22.95 -24.85 2.36
C LEU A 349 22.27 -25.68 3.45
N ARG A 350 21.43 -26.67 3.10
CA ARG A 350 20.76 -27.55 4.07
C ARG A 350 21.75 -28.44 4.85
N SER A 351 22.90 -28.75 4.26
CA SER A 351 23.98 -29.53 4.89
C SER A 351 24.99 -28.70 5.71
N ASP A 352 24.87 -27.37 5.73
CA ASP A 352 25.76 -26.50 6.52
C ASP A 352 25.46 -26.63 8.03
N THR A 353 26.31 -27.37 8.75
CA THR A 353 26.24 -27.57 10.20
C THR A 353 26.96 -26.48 11.00
N THR A 354 27.62 -25.53 10.35
CA THR A 354 28.65 -24.68 10.97
C THR A 354 28.21 -23.23 11.15
N ASN A 355 27.68 -22.60 10.10
CA ASN A 355 27.45 -21.14 10.06
C ASN A 355 26.08 -20.73 10.63
N TYR A 356 25.10 -21.63 10.50
CA TYR A 356 23.73 -21.45 10.99
C TYR A 356 23.63 -21.56 12.52
N ALA A 357 22.50 -21.08 13.08
CA ALA A 357 22.24 -21.13 14.53
C ALA A 357 21.94 -22.55 15.04
N SER A 358 21.27 -23.37 14.23
CA SER A 358 20.77 -24.71 14.62
C SER A 358 21.84 -25.82 14.63
N LYS A 359 23.08 -25.53 14.20
CA LYS A 359 24.27 -26.41 14.19
C LYS A 359 24.05 -27.85 13.68
N ARG A 360 23.08 -28.04 12.78
CA ARG A 360 22.63 -29.34 12.26
C ARG A 360 22.36 -29.28 10.77
N GLU A 361 22.36 -30.45 10.14
CA GLU A 361 21.77 -30.63 8.81
C GLU A 361 20.25 -30.48 8.90
N GLU A 362 19.65 -29.71 8.00
CA GLU A 362 18.20 -29.52 7.97
C GLU A 362 17.53 -30.57 7.08
N SER A 363 17.13 -31.68 7.70
CA SER A 363 16.48 -32.82 7.05
C SER A 363 14.95 -32.68 6.92
N SER A 364 14.33 -31.68 7.55
CA SER A 364 12.88 -31.45 7.47
C SER A 364 12.51 -30.35 6.47
N THR A 365 11.54 -30.63 5.59
CA THR A 365 10.93 -29.61 4.73
C THR A 365 9.95 -28.75 5.52
N THR A 366 9.69 -27.53 5.06
CA THR A 366 8.69 -26.63 5.66
C THR A 366 7.36 -27.35 5.85
N GLN A 367 6.78 -27.26 7.05
CA GLN A 367 5.45 -27.79 7.31
C GLN A 367 4.39 -26.84 6.74
N HIS A 368 3.72 -27.23 5.66
CA HIS A 368 2.61 -26.50 5.03
C HIS A 368 1.48 -26.17 6.02
N MET A 369 0.60 -25.23 5.67
CA MET A 369 -0.56 -24.85 6.50
C MET A 369 -1.46 -26.05 6.86
N TYR A 370 -2.34 -25.87 7.85
CA TYR A 370 -3.45 -26.79 8.10
C TYR A 370 -4.39 -26.85 6.89
N THR A 371 -4.94 -28.02 6.58
CA THR A 371 -6.09 -28.10 5.68
C THR A 371 -7.30 -27.41 6.32
N ASN A 372 -8.30 -27.03 5.52
CA ASN A 372 -9.51 -26.38 6.06
C ASN A 372 -10.23 -27.30 7.08
N GLU A 373 -10.18 -28.61 6.87
CA GLU A 373 -10.71 -29.65 7.77
C GLU A 373 -9.90 -29.77 9.06
N GLU A 374 -8.56 -29.92 8.98
CA GLU A 374 -7.69 -29.94 10.15
C GLU A 374 -7.87 -28.67 11.01
N GLU A 375 -7.99 -27.52 10.36
CA GLU A 375 -8.21 -26.26 11.05
C GLU A 375 -9.59 -26.20 11.71
N TYR A 376 -10.65 -26.64 11.04
CA TYR A 376 -11.99 -26.67 11.61
C TYR A 376 -12.03 -27.50 12.90
N ASP A 377 -11.48 -28.72 12.87
CA ASP A 377 -11.43 -29.62 14.01
C ASP A 377 -10.58 -29.05 15.17
N LEU A 378 -9.43 -28.44 14.87
CA LEU A 378 -8.60 -27.80 15.88
C LEU A 378 -9.30 -26.58 16.51
N ARG A 379 -10.13 -25.84 15.75
CA ARG A 379 -10.91 -24.71 16.29
C ARG A 379 -12.08 -25.17 17.14
N LYS A 380 -12.79 -26.25 16.76
CA LYS A 380 -13.82 -26.89 17.58
C LYS A 380 -13.25 -27.42 18.89
N GLN A 381 -12.17 -28.19 18.82
CA GLN A 381 -11.42 -28.63 20.00
C GLN A 381 -11.04 -27.45 20.91
N TYR A 382 -10.53 -26.34 20.36
CA TYR A 382 -10.22 -25.14 21.15
C TYR A 382 -11.45 -24.57 21.85
N ASP A 383 -12.60 -24.53 21.17
CA ASP A 383 -13.86 -23.99 21.72
C ASP A 383 -14.41 -24.86 22.86
N ASP A 384 -14.33 -26.18 22.73
CA ASP A 384 -14.76 -27.16 23.75
C ASP A 384 -13.87 -27.19 25.02
N LEU A 385 -12.66 -26.63 24.99
CA LEU A 385 -11.75 -26.66 26.16
C LEU A 385 -12.33 -25.90 27.37
N PRO A 386 -12.50 -26.54 28.55
CA PRO A 386 -13.24 -25.96 29.68
C PRO A 386 -12.55 -24.79 30.40
N ASN A 387 -11.29 -24.46 30.10
CA ASN A 387 -10.59 -23.35 30.79
C ASN A 387 -9.52 -22.65 29.95
N LYS A 388 -9.23 -21.40 30.35
CA LYS A 388 -8.28 -20.50 29.67
C LYS A 388 -6.84 -21.06 29.61
N ASN A 389 -6.40 -21.85 30.59
CA ASN A 389 -5.04 -22.39 30.58
C ASN A 389 -4.87 -23.47 29.50
N GLN A 390 -5.86 -24.34 29.33
CA GLN A 390 -5.87 -25.30 28.24
C GLN A 390 -5.97 -24.61 26.87
N LYS A 391 -6.87 -23.62 26.72
CA LYS A 391 -6.97 -22.81 25.49
C LYS A 391 -5.64 -22.12 25.13
N ASN A 392 -4.99 -21.47 26.10
CA ASN A 392 -3.65 -20.87 25.91
C ASN A 392 -2.60 -21.90 25.48
N ASN A 393 -2.61 -23.11 26.05
CA ASN A 393 -1.66 -24.16 25.69
C ASN A 393 -1.92 -24.75 24.31
N MET A 394 -3.19 -24.89 23.92
CA MET A 394 -3.56 -25.29 22.55
C MET A 394 -3.12 -24.23 21.54
N GLN A 395 -3.41 -22.94 21.79
CA GLN A 395 -2.97 -21.83 20.93
C GLN A 395 -1.44 -21.82 20.76
N LYS A 396 -0.66 -22.04 21.83
CA LYS A 396 0.81 -22.18 21.75
C LYS A 396 1.27 -23.32 20.86
N ARG A 397 0.49 -24.42 20.75
CA ARG A 397 0.81 -25.59 19.93
C ARG A 397 0.43 -25.41 18.47
N THR A 398 -0.74 -24.84 18.19
CA THR A 398 -1.35 -24.78 16.85
C THR A 398 -1.24 -23.42 16.16
N GLY A 399 -1.03 -22.33 16.90
CA GLY A 399 -1.19 -20.96 16.39
C GLY A 399 -2.65 -20.49 16.32
N LEU A 400 -3.63 -21.37 16.49
CA LEU A 400 -5.06 -21.09 16.30
C LEU A 400 -5.77 -20.80 17.64
N LYS A 401 -6.77 -19.91 17.59
CA LYS A 401 -7.81 -19.72 18.62
C LYS A 401 -9.15 -20.27 18.06
N GLY A 402 -10.25 -20.03 18.75
CA GLY A 402 -11.58 -20.56 18.44
C GLY A 402 -12.16 -20.20 17.07
N THR A 403 -13.38 -20.67 16.83
CA THR A 403 -14.16 -20.32 15.64
C THR A 403 -14.48 -18.82 15.56
N TYR A 404 -14.84 -18.32 14.37
CA TYR A 404 -15.06 -16.90 14.06
C TYR A 404 -16.12 -16.76 12.95
N SER A 405 -16.71 -15.57 12.80
CA SER A 405 -17.95 -15.35 12.02
C SER A 405 -17.88 -15.81 10.56
N PHE A 406 -16.75 -15.66 9.88
CA PHE A 406 -16.63 -16.04 8.46
C PHE A 406 -16.66 -17.55 8.21
N MET A 407 -16.40 -18.39 9.21
CA MET A 407 -16.54 -19.85 9.10
C MET A 407 -18.01 -20.31 8.89
N LYS A 408 -18.97 -19.38 8.91
CA LYS A 408 -20.38 -19.62 8.52
C LYS A 408 -20.62 -19.52 7.02
N LEU A 409 -19.70 -18.95 6.24
CA LEU A 409 -19.79 -18.91 4.77
C LEU A 409 -19.38 -20.29 4.21
N PRO A 410 -20.18 -20.93 3.33
CA PRO A 410 -19.95 -22.31 2.92
C PRO A 410 -18.68 -22.51 2.07
N TYR A 411 -18.16 -21.44 1.49
CA TYR A 411 -16.94 -21.41 0.67
C TYR A 411 -15.70 -20.91 1.44
N HIS A 412 -15.79 -20.66 2.75
CA HIS A 412 -14.70 -20.07 3.50
C HIS A 412 -13.54 -21.05 3.67
N ASN A 413 -12.37 -20.69 3.16
CA ASN A 413 -11.12 -21.43 3.36
C ASN A 413 -9.97 -20.47 3.71
N ARG A 414 -9.54 -20.48 4.98
CA ARG A 414 -8.48 -19.57 5.44
C ARG A 414 -7.14 -19.80 4.73
N SER A 415 -6.83 -21.04 4.30
CA SER A 415 -5.53 -21.37 3.69
C SER A 415 -5.42 -20.95 2.21
N GLU A 416 -6.55 -20.63 1.60
CA GLU A 416 -6.68 -20.21 0.20
C GLU A 416 -7.04 -18.73 0.05
N GLN A 417 -7.69 -18.11 1.04
CA GLN A 417 -8.20 -16.73 0.94
C GLN A 417 -7.31 -15.68 1.62
N MET A 418 -6.14 -16.09 2.15
CA MET A 418 -5.26 -15.30 3.01
C MET A 418 -3.82 -15.29 2.46
N GLN A 419 -3.18 -14.13 2.43
CA GLN A 419 -1.82 -13.91 1.90
C GLN A 419 -1.06 -12.89 2.76
N PRO A 420 0.28 -12.90 2.80
CA PRO A 420 1.03 -11.80 3.41
C PRO A 420 0.76 -10.48 2.68
N ASP A 421 0.55 -9.40 3.42
CA ASP A 421 0.64 -8.07 2.84
C ASP A 421 2.10 -7.77 2.46
N GLY A 422 2.35 -7.58 1.17
CA GLY A 422 3.67 -7.18 0.69
C GLY A 422 4.10 -5.80 1.16
N MET A 423 3.17 -4.86 1.41
CA MET A 423 3.48 -3.45 1.68
C MET A 423 4.26 -3.30 3.00
N HIS A 424 3.70 -3.78 4.11
CA HIS A 424 4.37 -3.73 5.41
C HIS A 424 5.54 -4.73 5.43
N THR A 425 5.34 -5.98 4.97
CA THR A 425 6.37 -7.03 5.06
C THR A 425 7.67 -6.62 4.36
N ILE A 426 7.61 -6.14 3.11
CA ILE A 426 8.82 -5.75 2.36
C ILE A 426 9.43 -4.49 2.96
N ALA A 427 8.64 -3.45 3.25
CA ALA A 427 9.18 -2.17 3.74
C ALA A 427 9.66 -2.23 5.21
N ASP A 428 9.21 -3.19 6.00
CA ASP A 428 9.79 -3.50 7.32
C ASP A 428 11.06 -4.33 7.21
N VAL A 429 11.15 -5.29 6.28
CA VAL A 429 12.43 -5.97 5.99
C VAL A 429 13.48 -4.97 5.52
N ILE A 430 13.15 -4.08 4.58
CA ILE A 430 14.04 -2.99 4.16
C ILE A 430 14.44 -2.10 5.36
N GLY A 431 13.50 -1.78 6.25
CA GLY A 431 13.78 -1.03 7.47
C GLY A 431 14.77 -1.73 8.40
N ASN A 432 14.52 -3.00 8.71
CA ASN A 432 15.35 -3.82 9.61
C ASN A 432 16.75 -4.05 9.02
N VAL A 433 16.85 -4.27 7.71
CA VAL A 433 18.13 -4.38 6.98
C VAL A 433 18.92 -3.08 7.05
N LEU A 434 18.29 -1.93 6.75
CA LEU A 434 18.96 -0.62 6.83
C LEU A 434 19.42 -0.28 8.26
N ASP A 435 18.62 -0.60 9.27
CA ASP A 435 18.96 -0.35 10.68
C ASP A 435 20.01 -1.34 11.23
N THR A 436 20.15 -2.52 10.60
CA THR A 436 21.25 -3.47 10.83
C THR A 436 22.56 -2.96 10.23
N ILE A 437 22.59 -2.62 8.93
CA ILE A 437 23.84 -2.22 8.25
C ILE A 437 24.37 -0.85 8.70
N THR A 438 23.47 0.07 9.10
CA THR A 438 23.88 1.33 9.75
C THR A 438 24.35 1.12 11.19
N GLY A 439 24.09 -0.08 11.74
CA GLY A 439 24.49 -0.51 13.07
C GLY A 439 23.81 0.28 14.18
N LYS A 440 22.50 0.50 14.03
CA LYS A 440 21.57 0.93 15.09
C LYS A 440 21.09 -0.26 15.93
N ASP A 441 20.73 -1.37 15.28
CA ASP A 441 20.30 -2.61 15.96
C ASP A 441 21.51 -3.35 16.58
N ASP A 442 22.72 -3.08 16.08
CA ASP A 442 23.99 -3.62 16.57
C ASP A 442 24.30 -3.21 18.02
N SER A 443 23.81 -3.99 18.97
CA SER A 443 23.86 -3.74 20.41
C SER A 443 24.49 -4.90 21.18
N LYS A 444 24.85 -4.68 22.46
CA LYS A 444 25.35 -5.74 23.36
C LYS A 444 24.39 -6.95 23.41
N LYS A 445 23.07 -6.71 23.32
CA LYS A 445 22.03 -7.75 23.29
C LYS A 445 22.07 -8.61 22.02
N VAL A 446 22.40 -8.04 20.86
CA VAL A 446 22.64 -8.80 19.63
C VAL A 446 23.90 -9.66 19.74
N ARG A 447 25.04 -9.06 20.15
CA ARG A 447 26.31 -9.82 20.30
C ARG A 447 26.19 -10.99 21.29
N LEU A 448 25.44 -10.81 22.37
CA LEU A 448 25.16 -11.89 23.33
C LEU A 448 24.20 -12.96 22.78
N CYS A 449 23.25 -12.61 21.89
CA CYS A 449 22.45 -13.61 21.18
C CYS A 449 23.32 -14.42 20.21
N GLU A 450 24.19 -13.79 19.40
CA GLU A 450 25.13 -14.53 18.53
C GLU A 450 26.06 -15.45 19.34
N GLN A 451 26.49 -15.02 20.52
CA GLN A 451 27.28 -15.84 21.45
C GLN A 451 26.48 -17.00 22.06
N GLU A 452 25.19 -16.82 22.36
CA GLU A 452 24.28 -17.89 22.83
C GLU A 452 24.07 -19.00 21.78
N PHE A 453 24.17 -18.67 20.48
CA PHE A 453 24.02 -19.60 19.35
C PHE A 453 25.35 -20.02 18.67
N ASP A 454 26.49 -19.75 19.30
CA ASP A 454 27.85 -20.04 18.77
C ASP A 454 28.10 -19.50 17.34
N ARG A 455 27.76 -18.24 17.09
CA ARG A 455 27.95 -17.52 15.80
C ARG A 455 28.90 -16.33 15.95
N PHE A 456 29.61 -15.99 14.87
CA PHE A 456 30.44 -14.77 14.73
C PHE A 456 31.41 -14.52 15.91
N LYS A 457 32.33 -15.44 16.18
CA LYS A 457 33.15 -15.47 17.42
C LYS A 457 34.00 -14.22 17.65
N ASP A 458 34.48 -13.58 16.59
CA ASP A 458 35.24 -12.32 16.65
C ASP A 458 34.41 -11.11 17.14
N THR A 459 33.07 -11.24 17.16
CA THR A 459 32.14 -10.17 17.52
C THR A 459 31.72 -10.18 18.99
N TRP A 460 32.12 -11.20 19.75
CA TRP A 460 31.69 -11.47 21.13
C TRP A 460 32.23 -10.46 22.15
N VAL A 461 31.46 -10.23 23.21
CA VAL A 461 31.79 -9.24 24.25
C VAL A 461 32.68 -9.88 25.32
N LYS A 462 33.84 -9.28 25.58
CA LYS A 462 34.81 -9.76 26.58
C LYS A 462 34.38 -9.33 27.98
N GLU A 463 34.52 -10.23 28.96
CA GLU A 463 33.78 -10.17 30.24
C GLU A 463 34.14 -9.00 31.18
N ASN A 464 35.25 -8.29 30.97
CA ASN A 464 35.69 -7.19 31.84
C ASN A 464 35.01 -5.83 31.53
N THR A 465 33.68 -5.78 31.52
CA THR A 465 32.91 -4.50 31.53
C THR A 465 31.65 -4.57 32.39
N ASP A 466 31.85 -4.47 33.72
CA ASP A 466 30.80 -4.14 34.69
C ASP A 466 30.38 -2.67 34.52
N VAL A 467 29.18 -2.43 33.96
CA VAL A 467 28.54 -1.10 33.95
C VAL A 467 27.03 -1.27 34.10
N THR A 468 26.43 -0.55 35.05
CA THR A 468 24.97 -0.43 35.22
C THR A 468 24.34 0.33 34.05
N GLU A 469 23.26 -0.18 33.48
CA GLU A 469 22.54 0.49 32.38
C GLU A 469 21.95 1.85 32.82
N GLU A 470 22.28 2.93 32.09
CA GLU A 470 21.40 4.11 32.02
C GLU A 470 20.36 3.85 30.91
N SER A 471 19.09 3.75 31.29
CA SER A 471 17.99 3.44 30.38
C SER A 471 17.63 4.63 29.48
N THR A 472 18.02 4.60 28.20
CA THR A 472 17.44 5.46 27.16
C THR A 472 16.18 4.82 26.58
N ASP A 473 15.17 4.57 27.42
CA ASP A 473 13.85 4.13 26.95
C ASP A 473 13.15 5.26 26.19
N GLY A 474 12.76 4.97 24.95
CA GLY A 474 12.12 5.92 24.05
C GLY A 474 11.01 5.26 23.23
N SER A 475 9.76 5.41 23.70
CA SER A 475 8.53 5.07 22.98
C SER A 475 8.17 3.58 22.81
N SER A 476 7.86 2.91 23.92
CA SER A 476 6.88 1.80 23.95
C SER A 476 5.62 2.24 24.72
N ASN A 477 4.47 2.33 24.06
CA ASN A 477 3.19 2.70 24.68
C ASN A 477 2.39 1.46 25.11
N GLU A 478 2.54 1.03 26.35
CA GLU A 478 1.53 0.21 27.05
C GLU A 478 1.06 0.92 28.32
N VAL A 479 -0.24 0.84 28.62
CA VAL A 479 -0.88 1.63 29.69
C VAL A 479 -1.62 0.72 30.66
N VAL A 480 -1.07 0.51 31.87
CA VAL A 480 -1.78 -0.16 32.96
C VAL A 480 -1.52 0.53 34.31
N GLY A 481 -2.61 0.89 35.01
CA GLY A 481 -2.66 0.85 36.49
C GLY A 481 -1.97 1.94 37.30
N GLN A 482 -2.46 3.19 37.26
CA GLN A 482 -2.10 4.18 38.29
C GLN A 482 -2.64 3.79 39.69
N LYS A 483 -1.78 3.81 40.72
CA LYS A 483 -2.16 4.04 42.12
C LYS A 483 -1.65 5.40 42.58
N ARG A 484 -2.52 6.18 43.22
CA ARG A 484 -2.27 7.56 43.68
C ARG A 484 -1.28 7.63 44.84
N LYS A 485 -0.49 8.72 44.93
CA LYS A 485 -0.28 9.43 46.21
C LYS A 485 0.26 10.87 46.06
N SER A 486 -0.43 11.79 46.76
CA SER A 486 0.02 13.03 47.44
C SER A 486 1.12 13.95 46.85
N VAL A 487 0.79 15.25 46.82
CA VAL A 487 1.68 16.41 46.55
C VAL A 487 2.49 16.81 47.79
N THR A 488 3.78 17.15 47.60
CA THR A 488 4.48 18.26 48.29
C THR A 488 5.72 18.69 47.48
N PRO A 489 6.01 20.00 47.35
CA PRO A 489 7.23 20.49 46.71
C PRO A 489 8.35 20.79 47.73
N ASN A 490 9.62 20.61 47.34
CA ASN A 490 10.70 21.48 47.79
C ASN A 490 11.96 21.35 46.91
N ASN A 491 12.60 22.49 46.62
CA ASN A 491 13.84 22.57 45.83
C ASN A 491 15.08 22.59 46.75
N VAL A 492 16.09 21.78 46.44
CA VAL A 492 17.49 22.08 46.79
C VAL A 492 18.39 21.73 45.61
N GLN A 493 19.08 22.72 45.04
CA GLN A 493 20.03 22.50 43.95
C GLN A 493 21.41 22.11 44.50
N HIS A 494 21.81 20.85 44.35
CA HIS A 494 23.21 20.45 44.54
C HIS A 494 23.93 20.29 43.20
N LYS A 495 24.71 21.31 42.83
CA LYS A 495 25.70 21.22 41.75
C LYS A 495 26.82 20.24 42.16
N LYS A 496 26.78 19.00 41.67
CA LYS A 496 27.97 18.12 41.64
C LYS A 496 28.77 18.37 40.36
N LYS A 497 30.10 18.38 40.48
CA LYS A 497 31.04 18.58 39.36
C LYS A 497 30.99 17.39 38.41
N LYS A 498 31.11 17.62 37.10
CA LYS A 498 31.50 16.56 36.16
C LYS A 498 32.94 16.15 36.45
N SER A 499 33.16 14.90 36.84
CA SER A 499 34.44 14.21 36.74
C SER A 499 34.45 13.44 35.43
N ASN A 500 35.34 13.81 34.50
CA ASN A 500 35.52 13.06 33.26
C ASN A 500 36.32 11.79 33.56
N ASN A 501 35.66 10.64 33.42
CA ASN A 501 36.17 9.44 32.74
C ASN A 501 35.13 8.33 32.92
N VAL A 502 34.34 8.10 31.87
CA VAL A 502 33.60 6.84 31.66
C VAL A 502 34.22 6.26 30.41
N GLU A 503 34.84 5.09 30.51
CA GLU A 503 35.35 4.38 29.34
C GLU A 503 34.15 3.94 28.48
N GLN A 504 34.06 4.45 27.25
CA GLN A 504 33.04 3.98 26.33
C GLN A 504 33.34 2.52 25.98
N CYS A 505 32.42 1.62 26.34
CA CYS A 505 32.50 0.21 25.95
C CYS A 505 32.39 0.09 24.43
N VAL A 506 33.54 0.01 23.75
CA VAL A 506 33.62 -0.18 22.29
C VAL A 506 33.31 -1.65 21.99
N LEU A 507 32.15 -1.91 21.39
CA LEU A 507 31.83 -3.23 20.83
C LEU A 507 32.86 -3.59 19.74
N PRO A 508 33.23 -4.87 19.58
CA PRO A 508 34.08 -5.29 18.47
C PRO A 508 33.47 -4.92 17.11
N PRO A 509 34.28 -4.81 16.03
CA PRO A 509 33.75 -4.75 14.67
C PRO A 509 32.75 -5.89 14.40
N ALA A 510 31.83 -5.66 13.47
CA ALA A 510 30.91 -6.68 12.99
C ALA A 510 30.88 -6.66 11.45
N PRO A 511 30.86 -7.83 10.78
CA PRO A 511 30.89 -7.90 9.32
C PRO A 511 29.60 -7.39 8.66
N TRP A 512 28.48 -7.41 9.40
CA TRP A 512 27.15 -6.99 8.92
C TRP A 512 26.87 -5.48 8.98
N ARG A 513 27.85 -4.65 9.38
CA ARG A 513 27.67 -3.19 9.50
C ARG A 513 28.73 -2.38 8.78
N LEU A 514 28.33 -1.20 8.33
CA LEU A 514 29.23 -0.17 7.84
C LEU A 514 30.04 0.44 9.01
N ASP A 515 31.32 0.74 8.74
CA ASP A 515 32.11 1.62 9.59
C ASP A 515 31.75 3.11 9.36
N ARG A 516 32.38 4.04 10.09
CA ARG A 516 32.08 5.48 9.97
C ARG A 516 32.49 6.08 8.62
N THR A 517 33.47 5.50 7.93
CA THR A 517 33.98 5.93 6.63
C THR A 517 33.08 5.43 5.51
N ALA A 518 32.74 4.14 5.55
CA ALA A 518 31.80 3.47 4.67
C ALA A 518 30.41 4.13 4.75
N LEU A 519 29.89 4.37 5.96
CA LEU A 519 28.61 5.07 6.16
C LEU A 519 28.62 6.49 5.56
N ALA A 520 29.73 7.22 5.68
CA ALA A 520 29.87 8.54 5.08
C ALA A 520 29.98 8.50 3.54
N LEU A 521 30.54 7.42 2.97
CA LEU A 521 30.61 7.20 1.53
C LEU A 521 29.26 6.76 0.94
N ALA A 522 28.50 5.89 1.63
CA ALA A 522 27.13 5.53 1.28
C ALA A 522 26.21 6.76 1.27
N ASP A 523 26.32 7.63 2.28
CA ASP A 523 25.64 8.94 2.32
C ASP A 523 26.10 9.91 1.21
N LYS A 524 27.39 9.90 0.83
CA LYS A 524 27.91 10.72 -0.28
C LYS A 524 27.27 10.28 -1.60
N ARG A 525 27.21 8.96 -1.83
CA ARG A 525 26.56 8.34 -2.97
C ARG A 525 25.06 8.65 -3.00
N ALA A 526 24.34 8.45 -1.90
CA ALA A 526 22.90 8.76 -1.79
C ALA A 526 22.55 10.23 -2.14
N LYS A 527 23.50 11.15 -1.93
CA LYS A 527 23.39 12.58 -2.29
C LYS A 527 23.77 12.93 -3.73
N SER A 528 24.51 12.08 -4.44
CA SER A 528 24.91 12.32 -5.84
C SER A 528 23.96 11.68 -6.86
N LEU A 529 23.04 10.83 -6.41
CA LEU A 529 21.95 10.30 -7.24
C LEU A 529 20.98 11.41 -7.65
N GLN A 530 20.38 11.24 -8.83
CA GLN A 530 19.24 12.01 -9.31
C GLN A 530 18.06 11.04 -9.46
N TYR A 531 16.87 11.47 -9.05
CA TYR A 531 15.66 10.65 -9.04
C TYR A 531 14.62 11.23 -10.01
N PRO A 532 13.88 10.39 -10.77
CA PRO A 532 12.77 10.83 -11.59
C PRO A 532 11.68 11.55 -10.77
N PRO A 533 10.92 12.49 -11.38
CA PRO A 533 9.67 12.98 -10.80
C PRO A 533 8.72 11.81 -10.47
N GLY A 534 8.06 11.87 -9.30
CA GLY A 534 7.27 10.74 -8.75
C GLY A 534 8.03 9.86 -7.75
N PHE A 535 9.33 10.08 -7.54
CA PHE A 535 10.06 9.44 -6.43
C PHE A 535 9.76 10.10 -5.09
N ASP A 536 9.41 9.29 -4.09
CA ASP A 536 8.86 9.69 -2.79
C ASP A 536 9.95 10.05 -1.76
N TYR A 537 11.19 10.20 -2.23
CA TYR A 537 12.38 10.57 -1.48
C TYR A 537 13.34 11.40 -2.35
N HIS A 538 14.30 12.11 -1.72
CA HIS A 538 15.16 13.11 -2.37
C HIS A 538 16.61 12.98 -1.89
N PRO A 539 17.63 13.48 -2.63
CA PRO A 539 19.06 13.19 -2.34
C PRO A 539 19.54 13.71 -0.97
N ASP A 540 19.55 12.83 0.04
CA ASP A 540 20.07 13.12 1.38
C ASP A 540 20.79 11.91 1.99
N LYS A 541 21.18 12.01 3.27
CA LYS A 541 21.89 10.99 4.04
C LYS A 541 21.00 9.80 4.39
N HIS A 542 20.63 8.98 3.41
CA HIS A 542 19.71 7.85 3.65
C HIS A 542 20.23 6.81 4.66
N PHE A 543 21.54 6.75 4.91
CA PHE A 543 22.13 5.79 5.84
C PHE A 543 22.39 6.40 7.22
N SER A 544 23.03 7.57 7.35
CA SER A 544 23.17 8.19 8.69
C SER A 544 21.92 8.94 9.17
N LYS A 545 20.92 9.13 8.30
CA LYS A 545 19.58 9.68 8.62
C LYS A 545 18.45 8.87 7.96
N PRO A 546 18.16 7.62 8.37
CA PRO A 546 17.12 6.82 7.71
C PRO A 546 15.71 7.42 7.73
N TRP A 547 15.43 8.38 8.62
CA TRP A 547 14.18 9.17 8.60
C TRP A 547 14.02 10.08 7.36
N THR A 548 15.00 10.11 6.46
CA THR A 548 14.88 10.74 5.12
C THR A 548 14.09 9.85 4.15
N LEU A 549 14.12 8.52 4.32
CA LEU A 549 13.22 7.57 3.66
C LEU A 549 11.92 7.48 4.48
N ARG A 550 11.11 8.54 4.40
CA ARG A 550 9.97 8.78 5.31
C ARG A 550 8.80 7.81 5.15
N THR A 551 8.60 7.27 3.96
CA THR A 551 7.40 6.51 3.56
C THR A 551 7.76 5.08 3.22
N MET A 552 6.80 4.17 3.33
CA MET A 552 6.98 2.77 2.90
C MET A 552 7.24 2.68 1.39
N HIS A 553 6.62 3.55 0.59
CA HIS A 553 6.85 3.64 -0.85
C HIS A 553 8.27 4.17 -1.17
N GLY A 554 8.76 5.19 -0.47
CA GLY A 554 10.13 5.70 -0.64
C GLY A 554 11.21 4.71 -0.22
N LYS A 555 10.99 3.94 0.86
CA LYS A 555 11.85 2.79 1.21
C LYS A 555 11.89 1.76 0.08
N LEU A 556 10.72 1.41 -0.47
CA LEU A 556 10.56 0.42 -1.54
C LEU A 556 11.32 0.87 -2.79
N GLN A 557 10.97 2.04 -3.33
CA GLN A 557 11.64 2.66 -4.49
C GLN A 557 13.16 2.74 -4.31
N PHE A 558 13.67 3.07 -3.11
CA PHE A 558 15.12 3.16 -2.86
C PHE A 558 15.85 1.82 -3.03
N VAL A 559 15.20 0.68 -2.77
CA VAL A 559 15.78 -0.64 -3.02
C VAL A 559 15.52 -1.12 -4.45
N THR A 560 14.27 -1.02 -4.93
CA THR A 560 13.86 -1.58 -6.22
C THR A 560 14.44 -0.82 -7.42
N SER A 561 14.80 0.45 -7.26
CA SER A 561 15.56 1.24 -8.25
C SER A 561 17.06 0.93 -8.28
N ASN A 562 17.56 -0.07 -7.55
CA ASN A 562 19.00 -0.34 -7.33
C ASN A 562 19.78 0.81 -6.66
N ALA A 563 19.15 1.91 -6.24
CA ALA A 563 19.82 3.03 -5.58
C ALA A 563 20.54 2.60 -4.28
N ALA A 564 19.89 1.80 -3.45
CA ALA A 564 20.47 1.21 -2.24
C ALA A 564 21.70 0.34 -2.54
N ALA A 565 21.59 -0.54 -3.55
CA ALA A 565 22.69 -1.41 -3.99
C ALA A 565 23.93 -0.61 -4.42
N TRP A 566 23.75 0.37 -5.31
CA TRP A 566 24.84 1.23 -5.77
C TRP A 566 25.46 2.07 -4.63
N CYS A 567 24.65 2.55 -3.69
CA CYS A 567 25.17 3.25 -2.51
C CYS A 567 26.06 2.36 -1.63
N LEU A 568 25.77 1.07 -1.52
CA LEU A 568 26.47 0.12 -0.62
C LEU A 568 27.64 -0.63 -1.27
N HIS A 569 27.79 -0.58 -2.60
CA HIS A 569 28.77 -1.38 -3.32
C HIS A 569 30.24 -1.16 -2.87
N GLY A 570 30.94 -2.23 -2.53
CA GLY A 570 32.31 -2.26 -2.02
C GLY A 570 32.45 -1.77 -0.58
N LEU A 571 31.38 -1.74 0.22
CA LEU A 571 31.37 -1.18 1.59
C LEU A 571 31.10 -2.19 2.71
N LEU A 572 30.80 -3.44 2.39
CA LEU A 572 30.60 -4.55 3.33
C LEU A 572 31.64 -5.66 3.09
N GLY A 573 31.64 -6.69 3.94
CA GLY A 573 32.38 -7.93 3.65
C GLY A 573 31.84 -8.60 2.38
N PRO A 574 32.66 -9.28 1.54
CA PRO A 574 32.21 -9.83 0.27
C PRO A 574 31.02 -10.80 0.36
N GLU A 575 30.91 -11.54 1.46
CA GLU A 575 29.77 -12.43 1.74
C GLU A 575 28.50 -11.62 2.05
N GLN A 576 28.60 -10.67 2.98
CA GLN A 576 27.48 -9.81 3.39
C GLN A 576 26.99 -8.92 2.25
N GLU A 577 27.90 -8.40 1.40
CA GLU A 577 27.52 -7.64 0.21
C GLU A 577 26.79 -8.53 -0.81
N ARG A 578 27.33 -9.72 -1.14
CA ARG A 578 26.69 -10.64 -2.09
C ARG A 578 25.30 -11.07 -1.64
N THR A 579 25.15 -11.40 -0.36
CA THR A 579 23.88 -11.80 0.25
C THR A 579 22.88 -10.64 0.31
N LEU A 580 23.32 -9.43 0.63
CA LEU A 580 22.48 -8.24 0.63
C LEU A 580 22.02 -7.83 -0.78
N LEU A 581 22.91 -7.90 -1.76
CA LEU A 581 22.57 -7.64 -3.17
C LEU A 581 21.58 -8.68 -3.71
N LYS A 582 21.73 -9.96 -3.35
CA LYS A 582 20.74 -11.00 -3.73
C LYS A 582 19.37 -10.75 -3.09
N LEU A 583 19.32 -10.33 -1.82
CA LEU A 583 18.05 -9.91 -1.19
C LEU A 583 17.43 -8.70 -1.93
N PHE A 584 18.22 -7.69 -2.30
CA PHE A 584 17.72 -6.52 -3.02
C PHE A 584 17.21 -6.85 -4.43
N ASP A 585 17.87 -7.73 -5.16
CA ASP A 585 17.40 -8.23 -6.47
C ASP A 585 16.10 -9.04 -6.34
N VAL A 586 16.00 -9.92 -5.34
CA VAL A 586 14.74 -10.61 -4.99
C VAL A 586 13.63 -9.60 -4.67
N LEU A 587 13.88 -8.61 -3.80
CA LEU A 587 12.88 -7.60 -3.46
C LEU A 587 12.45 -6.77 -4.67
N LYS A 588 13.38 -6.47 -5.61
CA LYS A 588 13.05 -5.85 -6.90
C LYS A 588 12.14 -6.77 -7.72
N LYS A 589 12.52 -8.04 -7.91
CA LYS A 589 11.75 -9.03 -8.67
C LYS A 589 10.35 -9.25 -8.10
N LEU A 590 10.19 -9.35 -6.78
CA LEU A 590 8.90 -9.49 -6.07
C LEU A 590 7.97 -8.27 -6.18
N THR A 591 8.45 -7.14 -6.71
CA THR A 591 7.67 -5.88 -6.81
C THR A 591 7.24 -5.53 -8.23
N LYS A 592 7.48 -6.42 -9.21
CA LYS A 592 7.03 -6.22 -10.59
C LYS A 592 5.50 -6.13 -10.70
N GLU A 593 5.06 -5.36 -11.68
CA GLU A 593 3.64 -5.17 -12.00
C GLU A 593 3.06 -6.36 -12.78
N GLU A 594 3.88 -7.03 -13.61
CA GLU A 594 3.55 -8.27 -14.31
C GLU A 594 4.58 -9.39 -14.03
N TYR A 595 4.13 -10.64 -14.15
CA TYR A 595 4.98 -11.84 -14.18
C TYR A 595 4.62 -12.73 -15.37
N LYS A 596 5.56 -13.57 -15.84
CA LYS A 596 5.23 -14.78 -16.59
C LYS A 596 5.07 -15.93 -15.59
N VAL A 597 4.11 -16.82 -15.82
CA VAL A 597 3.87 -17.99 -14.94
C VAL A 597 5.12 -18.88 -14.84
N ALA A 598 5.84 -19.07 -15.95
CA ALA A 598 7.07 -19.87 -16.01
C ALA A 598 8.25 -19.28 -15.19
N ASP A 599 8.26 -17.98 -14.92
CA ASP A 599 9.35 -17.31 -14.20
C ASP A 599 9.17 -17.39 -12.66
N LEU A 600 8.02 -17.91 -12.18
CA LEU A 600 7.62 -17.87 -10.76
C LEU A 600 8.33 -18.88 -9.86
N GLU A 601 8.59 -20.09 -10.35
CA GLU A 601 9.28 -21.15 -9.58
C GLU A 601 10.72 -20.72 -9.26
N GLN A 602 11.46 -20.22 -10.26
CA GLN A 602 12.78 -19.63 -10.06
C GLN A 602 12.74 -18.46 -9.06
N LEU A 603 11.76 -17.56 -9.16
CA LEU A 603 11.63 -16.44 -8.22
C LEU A 603 11.37 -16.91 -6.79
N GLN A 604 10.63 -18.00 -6.60
CA GLN A 604 10.44 -18.62 -5.29
C GLN A 604 11.75 -19.22 -4.77
N GLU A 605 12.49 -20.00 -5.57
CA GLU A 605 13.79 -20.56 -5.16
C GLU A 605 14.82 -19.46 -4.83
N GLU A 606 14.95 -18.44 -5.67
CA GLU A 606 15.84 -17.29 -5.42
C GLU A 606 15.49 -16.57 -4.12
N THR A 607 14.20 -16.43 -3.81
CA THR A 607 13.70 -15.84 -2.55
C THR A 607 14.09 -16.70 -1.36
N HIS A 608 13.85 -18.00 -1.42
CA HIS A 608 14.18 -18.93 -0.33
C HIS A 608 15.70 -18.98 -0.07
N GLU A 609 16.52 -18.94 -1.12
CA GLU A 609 17.97 -18.91 -1.01
C GLU A 609 18.46 -17.57 -0.42
N ALA A 610 17.91 -16.43 -0.86
CA ALA A 610 18.25 -15.12 -0.28
C ALA A 610 17.98 -15.07 1.23
N LEU A 611 16.85 -15.61 1.67
CA LEU A 611 16.47 -15.65 3.10
C LEU A 611 17.34 -16.63 3.90
N ALA A 612 17.73 -17.76 3.32
CA ALA A 612 18.67 -18.70 3.94
C ALA A 612 20.11 -18.15 4.01
N LEU A 613 20.53 -17.32 3.06
CA LEU A 613 21.82 -16.61 3.11
C LEU A 613 21.79 -15.47 4.14
N ILE A 614 20.67 -14.74 4.25
CA ILE A 614 20.45 -13.72 5.28
C ILE A 614 20.44 -14.35 6.69
N GLU A 615 19.91 -15.57 6.87
CA GLU A 615 20.08 -16.32 8.14
C GLU A 615 21.56 -16.64 8.43
N ARG A 616 22.37 -16.92 7.40
CA ARG A 616 23.79 -17.30 7.53
C ARG A 616 24.73 -16.14 7.81
N ASP A 617 24.57 -15.02 7.11
CA ASP A 617 25.59 -13.96 7.02
C ASP A 617 25.29 -12.72 7.88
N PHE A 618 24.06 -12.62 8.40
CA PHE A 618 23.58 -11.51 9.22
C PHE A 618 23.14 -12.00 10.63
N PRO A 619 23.01 -11.10 11.62
CA PRO A 619 22.65 -11.47 12.99
C PRO A 619 21.22 -11.99 13.11
N LEU A 620 20.97 -12.80 14.14
CA LEU A 620 19.67 -13.38 14.47
C LEU A 620 18.62 -12.32 14.85
N SER A 621 19.06 -11.11 15.19
CA SER A 621 18.14 -9.98 15.38
C SER A 621 17.39 -9.59 14.11
N LEU A 622 17.92 -9.91 12.92
CA LEU A 622 17.26 -9.68 11.63
C LEU A 622 16.24 -10.78 11.27
N GLN A 623 16.32 -11.96 11.90
CA GLN A 623 15.44 -13.13 11.67
C GLN A 623 14.07 -12.95 12.34
N THR A 624 13.38 -11.90 11.92
CA THR A 624 12.06 -11.49 12.39
C THR A 624 10.94 -12.21 11.64
N ILE A 625 9.73 -12.23 12.20
CA ILE A 625 8.52 -12.74 11.53
C ILE A 625 8.31 -12.12 10.14
N THR A 626 8.59 -10.82 9.95
CA THR A 626 8.48 -10.19 8.62
C THR A 626 9.54 -10.66 7.62
N MET A 627 10.73 -11.07 8.08
CA MET A 627 11.71 -11.74 7.22
C MET A 627 11.21 -13.12 6.79
N HIS A 628 10.70 -13.91 7.73
CA HIS A 628 10.10 -15.23 7.43
C HIS A 628 8.91 -15.13 6.46
N LEU A 629 8.04 -14.11 6.60
CA LEU A 629 6.90 -13.93 5.70
C LEU A 629 7.27 -13.64 4.24
N LEU A 630 8.51 -13.27 3.92
CA LEU A 630 8.95 -13.13 2.53
C LEU A 630 8.94 -14.48 1.77
N HIS A 631 9.11 -15.62 2.44
CA HIS A 631 8.93 -16.94 1.81
C HIS A 631 7.50 -17.11 1.23
N HIS A 632 6.50 -16.56 1.90
CA HIS A 632 5.07 -16.72 1.58
C HIS A 632 4.54 -15.68 0.57
N ILE A 633 5.35 -14.71 0.13
CA ILE A 633 4.97 -13.76 -0.93
C ILE A 633 4.95 -14.42 -2.32
N PRO A 634 6.04 -15.04 -2.82
CA PRO A 634 6.04 -15.67 -4.14
C PRO A 634 5.12 -16.90 -4.21
N GLU A 635 4.94 -17.63 -3.11
CA GLU A 635 3.93 -18.70 -2.98
C GLU A 635 2.50 -18.24 -3.33
N GLY A 636 2.19 -16.95 -3.13
CA GLY A 636 0.91 -16.36 -3.49
C GLY A 636 0.78 -15.95 -4.96
N PHE A 637 1.87 -15.82 -5.72
CA PHE A 637 1.81 -15.26 -7.07
C PHE A 637 1.03 -16.13 -8.07
N PRO A 638 1.19 -17.47 -8.12
CA PRO A 638 0.35 -18.31 -9.00
C PRO A 638 -1.15 -18.22 -8.65
N ARG A 639 -1.49 -18.03 -7.37
CA ARG A 639 -2.86 -18.04 -6.87
C ARG A 639 -3.57 -16.71 -7.04
N TYR A 640 -2.87 -15.59 -6.79
CA TYR A 640 -3.46 -14.26 -6.66
C TYR A 640 -2.82 -13.20 -7.58
N GLY A 641 -2.00 -13.59 -8.56
CA GLY A 641 -1.29 -12.66 -9.44
C GLY A 641 -0.28 -11.74 -8.72
N PRO A 642 0.14 -10.63 -9.34
CA PRO A 642 1.15 -9.71 -8.81
C PRO A 642 0.71 -8.95 -7.54
N LEU A 643 1.68 -8.37 -6.80
CA LEU A 643 1.37 -7.47 -5.68
C LEU A 643 0.64 -6.19 -6.11
N TYR A 644 0.80 -5.76 -7.37
CA TYR A 644 0.27 -4.48 -7.88
C TYR A 644 -1.23 -4.32 -7.67
N GLY A 645 -2.03 -5.33 -8.05
CA GLY A 645 -3.48 -5.35 -7.86
C GLY A 645 -3.93 -5.51 -6.39
N ARG A 646 -2.99 -5.75 -5.46
CA ARG A 646 -3.22 -6.25 -4.09
C ARG A 646 -2.56 -5.45 -2.96
N TRP A 647 -1.81 -4.38 -3.27
CA TRP A 647 -1.15 -3.53 -2.27
C TRP A 647 -2.12 -2.93 -1.23
N LEU A 648 -1.66 -2.71 0.00
CA LEU A 648 -2.42 -1.98 1.01
C LEU A 648 -2.37 -0.44 0.90
N PHE A 649 -1.57 0.14 -0.01
CA PHE A 649 -1.49 1.58 -0.24
C PHE A 649 -2.86 2.27 -0.46
N PRO A 650 -3.83 1.72 -1.21
CA PRO A 650 -5.16 2.33 -1.38
C PRO A 650 -5.94 2.40 -0.07
N TYR A 651 -5.92 1.33 0.73
CA TYR A 651 -6.62 1.31 2.01
C TYR A 651 -5.99 2.27 3.02
N GLU A 652 -4.66 2.42 3.02
CA GLU A 652 -4.02 3.47 3.83
C GLU A 652 -4.43 4.89 3.40
N ARG A 653 -4.67 5.15 2.10
CA ARG A 653 -5.29 6.41 1.66
C ARG A 653 -6.72 6.57 2.21
N VAL A 654 -7.53 5.51 2.24
CA VAL A 654 -8.88 5.53 2.84
C VAL A 654 -8.81 5.77 4.36
N ASN A 655 -7.93 5.08 5.08
CA ASN A 655 -7.70 5.23 6.51
C ASN A 655 -7.28 6.67 6.84
N CYS A 656 -6.43 7.27 5.99
CA CYS A 656 -6.04 8.66 6.06
C CYS A 656 -7.21 9.62 5.82
N TRP A 657 -8.13 9.33 4.88
CA TRP A 657 -9.36 10.10 4.67
C TRP A 657 -10.31 9.97 5.88
N ILE A 658 -10.58 8.74 6.35
CA ILE A 658 -11.46 8.42 7.49
C ILE A 658 -11.06 9.20 8.75
N THR A 659 -9.77 9.21 9.09
CA THR A 659 -9.27 9.94 10.27
C THR A 659 -9.40 11.46 10.14
N ARG A 660 -9.46 12.00 8.91
CA ARG A 660 -9.61 13.44 8.64
C ARG A 660 -11.08 13.90 8.56
N GLN A 661 -12.04 12.99 8.36
CA GLN A 661 -13.49 13.30 8.38
C GLN A 661 -14.14 13.24 9.78
N VAL A 662 -13.33 13.28 10.84
CA VAL A 662 -13.79 13.28 12.24
C VAL A 662 -14.24 14.68 12.66
N LEU A 663 -15.32 15.16 12.04
CA LEU A 663 -15.86 16.51 12.25
C LEU A 663 -16.52 16.71 13.63
N ASN A 664 -16.81 15.63 14.37
CA ASN A 664 -17.36 15.67 15.73
C ASN A 664 -16.77 14.58 16.62
N LYS A 665 -15.93 14.98 17.60
CA LYS A 665 -15.23 14.07 18.52
C LYS A 665 -16.15 13.30 19.48
N HIS A 666 -17.42 13.68 19.63
CA HIS A 666 -18.39 12.97 20.47
C HIS A 666 -19.11 11.83 19.74
N ARG A 667 -19.09 11.81 18.39
CA ARG A 667 -19.75 10.80 17.54
C ARG A 667 -18.90 10.50 16.31
N ILE A 668 -17.64 10.15 16.54
CA ILE A 668 -16.59 9.98 15.50
C ILE A 668 -17.09 9.12 14.34
N GLU A 669 -17.44 7.88 14.62
CA GLU A 669 -17.79 6.85 13.65
C GLU A 669 -19.02 7.26 12.81
N SER A 670 -20.09 7.67 13.50
CA SER A 670 -21.32 8.17 12.87
C SER A 670 -21.07 9.39 11.98
N THR A 671 -20.14 10.28 12.35
CA THR A 671 -19.85 11.51 11.59
C THR A 671 -19.06 11.21 10.32
N VAL A 672 -18.14 10.24 10.38
CA VAL A 672 -17.46 9.74 9.18
C VAL A 672 -18.45 9.01 8.28
N MET A 673 -19.32 8.14 8.81
CA MET A 673 -20.33 7.43 8.00
C MET A 673 -21.36 8.38 7.36
N GLU A 674 -21.79 9.44 8.04
CA GLU A 674 -22.61 10.52 7.45
C GLU A 674 -21.91 11.20 6.26
N THR A 675 -20.61 11.47 6.40
CA THR A 675 -19.79 12.12 5.36
C THR A 675 -19.52 11.15 4.20
N TYR A 676 -19.28 9.88 4.50
CA TYR A 676 -19.04 8.83 3.52
C TYR A 676 -20.28 8.50 2.69
N ALA A 677 -21.50 8.53 3.26
CA ALA A 677 -22.73 8.37 2.48
C ALA A 677 -22.90 9.45 1.39
N ILE A 678 -22.39 10.66 1.63
CA ILE A 678 -22.33 11.75 0.65
C ILE A 678 -21.18 11.52 -0.34
N TYR A 679 -20.02 11.08 0.13
CA TYR A 679 -18.86 10.74 -0.72
C TYR A 679 -19.20 9.65 -1.75
N ASP A 680 -19.80 8.55 -1.29
CA ASP A 680 -20.29 7.42 -2.09
C ASP A 680 -21.31 7.89 -3.15
N TRP A 681 -22.22 8.81 -2.80
CA TRP A 681 -23.13 9.44 -3.75
C TRP A 681 -22.38 10.34 -4.75
N CYS A 682 -21.42 11.16 -4.32
CA CYS A 682 -20.63 12.01 -5.22
C CYS A 682 -19.84 11.17 -6.25
N VAL A 683 -19.18 10.10 -5.83
CA VAL A 683 -18.44 9.22 -6.75
C VAL A 683 -19.37 8.48 -7.68
N PHE A 684 -20.53 8.00 -7.20
CA PHE A 684 -21.55 7.46 -8.08
C PHE A 684 -21.97 8.48 -9.16
N MET A 685 -22.32 9.72 -8.78
CA MET A 685 -22.73 10.75 -9.74
C MET A 685 -21.65 10.95 -10.83
N LEU A 686 -20.38 11.07 -10.43
CA LEU A 686 -19.23 11.27 -11.33
C LEU A 686 -18.89 10.07 -12.24
N MET A 687 -19.43 8.88 -11.99
CA MET A 687 -19.24 7.69 -12.85
C MET A 687 -20.52 7.31 -13.62
N SER A 688 -21.63 8.02 -13.41
CA SER A 688 -22.97 7.61 -13.85
C SER A 688 -23.49 8.29 -15.10
N ASP A 689 -22.85 9.39 -15.51
CA ASP A 689 -23.30 10.32 -16.57
C ASP A 689 -24.73 10.86 -16.42
N ILE A 690 -25.34 10.72 -15.23
CA ILE A 690 -26.64 11.31 -14.85
C ILE A 690 -26.58 12.84 -14.87
N VAL A 691 -25.37 13.41 -14.76
CA VAL A 691 -25.09 14.85 -14.73
C VAL A 691 -23.85 15.10 -15.60
N ASP A 692 -23.91 16.15 -16.44
CA ASP A 692 -22.73 16.69 -17.13
C ASP A 692 -21.69 17.17 -16.11
N THR A 693 -20.48 16.61 -16.23
CA THR A 693 -19.33 16.77 -15.33
C THR A 693 -18.07 17.27 -16.03
N ASP A 694 -18.14 17.84 -17.25
CA ASP A 694 -16.93 18.23 -17.99
C ASP A 694 -16.09 19.30 -17.26
N ASP A 695 -16.75 20.25 -16.57
CA ASP A 695 -16.08 21.21 -15.66
C ASP A 695 -15.64 20.57 -14.32
N LEU A 696 -16.23 19.44 -13.93
CA LEU A 696 -15.99 18.71 -12.68
C LEU A 696 -14.88 17.68 -12.89
N THR A 697 -13.78 18.11 -13.50
CA THR A 697 -12.74 17.23 -14.01
C THR A 697 -12.26 16.21 -12.98
N LEU A 698 -12.20 14.95 -13.43
CA LEU A 698 -11.67 13.83 -12.64
C LEU A 698 -10.27 14.10 -12.09
N GLY A 699 -9.50 15.02 -12.66
CA GLY A 699 -8.21 15.49 -12.12
C GLY A 699 -8.20 15.90 -10.63
N LYS A 700 -9.33 16.36 -10.07
CA LYS A 700 -9.44 16.62 -8.61
C LYS A 700 -9.90 15.42 -7.77
N PHE A 701 -10.33 14.34 -8.42
CA PHE A 701 -10.41 13.01 -7.83
C PHE A 701 -9.11 12.22 -8.02
N GLU A 702 -8.36 12.48 -9.10
CA GLU A 702 -6.96 12.06 -9.23
C GLU A 702 -6.13 12.64 -8.08
N ASP A 703 -6.27 13.91 -7.69
CA ASP A 703 -5.64 14.46 -6.46
C ASP A 703 -5.98 13.67 -5.15
N ILE A 704 -6.99 12.80 -5.15
CA ILE A 704 -7.40 11.94 -4.02
C ILE A 704 -6.90 10.49 -4.20
N CYS A 705 -6.79 10.02 -5.45
CA CYS A 705 -6.40 8.66 -5.80
C CYS A 705 -4.89 8.56 -6.09
N ASN A 706 -4.39 9.45 -6.95
CA ASN A 706 -2.99 9.79 -7.18
C ASN A 706 -2.44 10.68 -6.05
N LEU A 707 -2.55 10.22 -4.79
CA LEU A 707 -1.65 10.69 -3.73
C LEU A 707 -0.23 10.09 -3.88
N ASN A 708 0.26 10.06 -5.13
CA ASN A 708 1.63 9.76 -5.53
C ASN A 708 2.48 11.05 -5.67
N GLU A 709 1.98 12.20 -5.22
CA GLU A 709 2.80 13.38 -4.90
C GLU A 709 2.63 13.78 -3.42
N PRO A 710 3.71 13.97 -2.65
CA PRO A 710 3.65 14.67 -1.38
C PRO A 710 3.33 16.15 -1.60
N LYS A 711 2.54 16.73 -0.68
CA LYS A 711 2.07 18.13 -0.73
C LYS A 711 3.17 19.14 -1.12
N LYS A 712 2.88 19.99 -2.10
CA LYS A 712 3.61 21.24 -2.34
C LYS A 712 3.42 22.20 -1.15
N GLU A 713 4.29 22.12 -0.14
CA GLU A 713 4.30 23.09 0.97
C GLU A 713 4.75 24.48 0.50
N THR A 714 3.77 25.36 0.32
CA THR A 714 3.83 26.83 0.40
C THR A 714 5.22 27.51 0.32
N MET A 715 5.80 27.57 -0.88
CA MET A 715 6.66 28.71 -1.25
C MET A 715 5.79 29.95 -1.50
N LYS A 716 5.42 30.67 -0.42
CA LYS A 716 4.92 32.05 -0.54
C LYS A 716 6.12 33.00 -0.72
N LYS A 717 5.93 34.01 -1.58
CA LYS A 717 6.96 34.81 -2.29
C LYS A 717 7.54 34.01 -3.48
N THR A 718 7.50 34.50 -4.72
CA THR A 718 7.20 35.87 -5.20
C THR A 718 6.35 35.80 -6.47
N GLN A 719 5.12 36.31 -6.43
CA GLN A 719 4.30 36.51 -7.62
C GLN A 719 3.44 37.77 -7.43
N THR A 720 3.93 38.88 -7.99
CA THR A 720 3.23 40.15 -8.10
C THR A 720 3.64 40.74 -9.45
N LEU A 721 2.67 41.30 -10.19
CA LEU A 721 2.86 41.85 -11.55
C LEU A 721 3.19 40.79 -12.62
N LEU A 722 2.16 40.29 -13.30
CA LEU A 722 1.96 40.47 -14.75
C LEU A 722 0.67 39.74 -15.18
N GLU A 723 -0.45 40.42 -15.02
CA GLU A 723 -1.64 40.17 -15.84
C GLU A 723 -1.61 41.14 -17.05
N GLU A 724 -2.44 40.88 -18.06
CA GLU A 724 -2.57 41.66 -19.30
C GLU A 724 -1.35 41.73 -20.24
N LYS A 725 -1.23 40.73 -21.13
CA LYS A 725 -1.64 40.94 -22.52
C LYS A 725 -1.98 39.64 -23.25
N VAL A 726 -2.55 39.77 -24.44
CA VAL A 726 -3.31 38.75 -25.17
C VAL A 726 -2.84 38.66 -26.62
N LEU A 727 -2.81 37.44 -27.17
CA LEU A 727 -2.60 37.07 -28.57
C LEU A 727 -1.22 37.37 -29.19
N ASP A 728 -0.31 36.38 -29.12
CA ASP A 728 0.53 35.94 -30.26
C ASP A 728 1.05 34.47 -30.12
N ASP A 729 0.73 33.77 -29.02
CA ASP A 729 1.40 32.53 -28.60
C ASP A 729 0.94 31.24 -29.30
N MET A 730 1.21 31.11 -30.61
CA MET A 730 1.30 29.78 -31.24
C MET A 730 2.74 29.24 -31.30
N SER A 731 3.75 30.08 -31.01
CA SER A 731 5.15 29.65 -30.83
C SER A 731 5.46 29.34 -29.36
N GLU A 732 5.05 30.19 -28.41
CA GLU A 732 5.34 29.96 -26.99
C GLU A 732 4.53 28.79 -26.40
N VAL A 733 3.36 28.44 -26.95
CA VAL A 733 2.66 27.19 -26.58
C VAL A 733 3.48 25.94 -26.94
N TYR A 734 4.27 25.99 -28.03
CA TYR A 734 5.16 24.89 -28.40
C TYR A 734 6.38 24.82 -27.46
N ASP A 735 7.01 25.96 -27.16
CA ASP A 735 8.14 26.03 -26.21
C ASP A 735 7.69 25.70 -24.77
N PHE A 736 6.45 26.04 -24.39
CA PHE A 736 5.84 25.65 -23.11
C PHE A 736 5.51 24.16 -23.07
N ALA A 737 5.03 23.56 -24.17
CA ALA A 737 4.80 22.11 -24.25
C ALA A 737 6.13 21.32 -24.18
N LEU A 738 7.17 21.76 -24.88
CA LEU A 738 8.53 21.21 -24.75
C LEU A 738 9.07 21.37 -23.33
N THR A 739 9.02 22.59 -22.78
CA THR A 739 9.49 22.91 -21.43
C THR A 739 8.71 22.15 -20.36
N SER A 740 7.41 21.90 -20.55
CA SER A 740 6.57 21.10 -19.66
C SER A 740 6.94 19.61 -19.72
N ARG A 741 7.21 19.06 -20.92
CA ARG A 741 7.77 17.70 -21.07
C ARG A 741 9.17 17.57 -20.44
N MET A 742 10.07 18.54 -20.69
CA MET A 742 11.43 18.55 -20.11
C MET A 742 11.41 18.71 -18.58
N ASN A 743 10.48 19.49 -18.02
CA ASN A 743 10.28 19.60 -16.57
C ASN A 743 9.65 18.33 -15.98
N LYS A 744 8.72 17.65 -16.69
CA LYS A 744 8.26 16.30 -16.34
C LYS A 744 9.38 15.24 -16.39
N GLN A 745 10.50 15.53 -17.07
CA GLN A 745 11.73 14.73 -17.08
C GLN A 745 12.87 15.35 -16.21
N GLY A 746 12.57 16.34 -15.36
CA GLY A 746 13.47 16.85 -14.32
C GLY A 746 14.56 17.85 -14.75
N LEU A 747 14.59 18.30 -16.02
CA LEU A 747 15.66 19.14 -16.56
C LEU A 747 15.48 20.64 -16.29
N ALA A 748 15.89 21.10 -15.10
CA ALA A 748 15.83 22.52 -14.71
C ALA A 748 17.03 23.36 -15.22
N LEU A 749 16.78 24.31 -16.13
CA LEU A 749 17.77 25.30 -16.58
C LEU A 749 18.20 26.25 -15.44
N LYS A 750 19.50 26.26 -15.11
CA LYS A 750 20.13 27.30 -14.29
C LYS A 750 21.38 27.84 -14.97
N SER A 751 21.39 29.15 -15.21
CA SER A 751 22.55 29.87 -15.71
C SER A 751 23.64 29.99 -14.63
N VAL A 752 24.90 29.94 -15.06
CA VAL A 752 26.07 30.20 -14.22
C VAL A 752 26.94 31.24 -14.92
N GLU A 753 26.93 32.47 -14.41
CA GLU A 753 27.91 33.47 -14.83
C GLU A 753 29.31 33.11 -14.31
N LYS A 754 30.33 33.28 -15.15
CA LYS A 754 31.73 33.25 -14.72
C LYS A 754 32.50 34.36 -15.43
N LYS A 755 32.80 35.45 -14.72
CA LYS A 755 33.65 36.53 -15.24
C LYS A 755 35.07 36.01 -15.50
N VAL A 756 35.63 36.35 -16.65
CA VAL A 756 37.05 36.16 -16.98
C VAL A 756 37.60 37.49 -17.50
N ASN A 757 38.83 37.80 -17.07
CA ASN A 757 39.64 39.00 -17.28
C ASN A 757 39.30 39.89 -18.50
N GLY A 758 38.44 40.89 -18.28
CA GLY A 758 38.77 42.28 -18.62
C GLY A 758 39.03 42.64 -20.08
N LYS A 759 38.23 42.16 -21.04
CA LYS A 759 38.03 42.82 -22.34
C LYS A 759 36.62 42.55 -22.88
N THR A 760 35.87 43.62 -23.14
CA THR A 760 34.51 43.55 -23.70
C THR A 760 34.57 43.42 -25.23
N SER A 761 34.20 42.24 -25.74
CA SER A 761 33.85 42.04 -27.15
C SER A 761 32.42 41.48 -27.24
N ARG A 762 31.52 42.25 -27.87
CA ARG A 762 30.20 41.74 -28.26
C ARG A 762 30.37 40.84 -29.48
N VAL A 763 30.02 39.56 -29.35
CA VAL A 763 29.78 38.66 -30.48
C VAL A 763 28.36 38.11 -30.31
N SER A 764 27.56 38.18 -31.36
CA SER A 764 26.13 37.86 -31.34
C SER A 764 25.80 36.65 -32.20
N SER A 765 24.72 35.95 -31.81
CA SER A 765 24.07 34.83 -32.52
C SER A 765 24.76 33.46 -32.50
N ASN A 766 23.90 32.44 -32.60
CA ASN A 766 24.13 31.03 -32.88
C ASN A 766 24.85 30.18 -31.80
N LYS A 767 24.02 29.41 -31.07
CA LYS A 767 24.36 28.56 -29.93
C LYS A 767 25.16 27.30 -30.34
N GLN A 768 26.44 27.26 -29.98
CA GLN A 768 27.09 26.06 -29.43
C GLN A 768 27.04 26.23 -27.90
N SER A 769 26.88 25.25 -26.99
CA SER A 769 26.81 23.76 -27.01
C SER A 769 25.96 23.34 -25.76
N PRO A 770 26.06 22.14 -25.13
CA PRO A 770 26.16 20.74 -25.60
C PRO A 770 25.13 19.76 -24.91
N SER A 771 25.19 18.46 -25.23
CA SER A 771 24.85 17.27 -24.40
C SER A 771 23.40 16.96 -23.94
N HIS A 772 22.86 15.75 -24.24
CA HIS A 772 22.65 14.56 -23.35
C HIS A 772 21.98 13.37 -24.17
N VAL A 773 21.62 12.20 -23.58
CA VAL A 773 21.80 10.84 -24.20
C VAL A 773 20.81 9.70 -23.81
N TYR A 774 20.39 8.74 -24.71
CA TYR A 774 20.03 7.27 -24.55
C TYR A 774 20.07 6.42 -25.90
N PHE A 775 19.92 5.06 -25.94
CA PHE A 775 20.50 4.07 -26.94
C PHE A 775 19.49 3.24 -27.85
N VAL A 776 19.72 2.31 -28.84
CA VAL A 776 20.60 1.09 -28.98
C VAL A 776 21.09 0.67 -30.45
N ARG A 777 20.46 -0.28 -31.21
CA ARG A 777 20.99 -1.01 -32.44
C ARG A 777 19.86 -1.75 -33.24
N ASN A 778 19.96 -2.30 -34.47
CA ASN A 778 21.06 -2.89 -35.27
C ASN A 778 20.78 -2.91 -36.81
N LEU A 779 21.81 -3.07 -37.66
CA LEU A 779 21.76 -3.76 -38.97
C LEU A 779 23.17 -3.94 -39.58
N LYS A 780 23.33 -4.99 -40.42
CA LYS A 780 24.55 -5.58 -41.03
C LYS A 780 25.75 -4.65 -41.29
N ASP A 781 26.89 -4.95 -40.66
CA ASP A 781 28.17 -5.30 -41.33
C ASP A 781 29.18 -5.80 -40.28
N GLN A 782 30.18 -6.60 -40.69
CA GLN A 782 31.08 -7.31 -39.76
C GLN A 782 32.05 -6.37 -39.03
N HIS A 783 31.99 -6.31 -37.70
CA HIS A 783 33.01 -5.67 -36.85
C HIS A 783 33.15 -6.37 -35.48
N PRO A 784 34.35 -6.36 -34.83
CA PRO A 784 34.71 -7.36 -33.81
C PRO A 784 34.16 -7.15 -32.38
N CYS A 785 33.27 -6.18 -32.17
CA CYS A 785 32.86 -5.69 -30.84
C CYS A 785 31.39 -6.01 -30.50
N VAL A 786 30.92 -7.19 -30.88
CA VAL A 786 29.62 -7.77 -30.48
C VAL A 786 29.82 -9.27 -30.28
N ARG A 787 29.30 -9.83 -29.18
CA ARG A 787 29.08 -11.27 -29.02
C ARG A 787 27.61 -11.57 -29.28
N GLU A 788 27.30 -12.74 -29.82
CA GLU A 788 25.97 -13.07 -30.35
C GLU A 788 24.92 -13.41 -29.27
N GLU A 789 25.22 -13.16 -28.00
CA GLU A 789 24.45 -13.63 -26.83
C GLU A 789 23.84 -12.50 -25.97
N ASP A 790 24.16 -11.22 -26.23
CA ASP A 790 23.70 -10.05 -25.44
C ASP A 790 22.93 -9.03 -26.31
N ASP A 791 21.65 -8.78 -26.00
CA ASP A 791 20.81 -7.77 -26.68
C ASP A 791 21.10 -6.30 -26.25
N MET A 792 21.96 -6.09 -25.24
CA MET A 792 22.25 -4.75 -24.68
C MET A 792 23.44 -4.05 -25.36
N VAL A 793 23.32 -2.74 -25.60
CA VAL A 793 24.36 -1.95 -26.29
C VAL A 793 24.58 -0.58 -25.63
N PHE A 794 25.86 -0.21 -25.52
CA PHE A 794 26.31 0.94 -24.74
C PHE A 794 26.97 2.01 -25.64
N GLY A 795 26.69 3.29 -25.36
CA GLY A 795 27.21 4.41 -26.18
C GLY A 795 26.92 5.80 -25.60
N ARG A 796 26.77 6.79 -26.49
CA ARG A 796 26.31 8.16 -26.23
C ARG A 796 25.48 8.68 -27.41
N VAL A 797 24.45 9.50 -27.17
CA VAL A 797 23.77 10.24 -28.26
C VAL A 797 24.68 11.35 -28.78
N LYS A 798 24.54 11.60 -30.07
CA LYS A 798 25.21 12.63 -30.86
C LYS A 798 24.23 13.70 -31.34
N SER A 799 23.02 13.30 -31.72
CA SER A 799 21.94 14.20 -32.15
C SER A 799 20.57 13.51 -32.10
N ILE A 800 19.49 14.29 -31.95
CA ILE A 800 18.11 13.86 -32.18
C ILE A 800 17.55 14.74 -33.31
N PHE A 801 16.73 14.18 -34.19
CA PHE A 801 16.07 14.89 -35.28
C PHE A 801 14.69 14.28 -35.56
N GLU A 802 13.76 15.07 -36.08
CA GLU A 802 12.44 14.58 -36.48
C GLU A 802 12.30 14.56 -38.00
N HIS A 803 11.50 13.62 -38.50
CA HIS A 803 11.27 13.40 -39.91
C HIS A 803 9.77 13.15 -40.16
N ASP A 804 9.12 14.01 -40.94
CA ASP A 804 7.78 13.74 -41.46
C ASP A 804 7.89 12.65 -42.54
N TRP A 805 7.23 11.52 -42.32
CA TRP A 805 6.99 10.54 -43.36
C TRP A 805 5.50 10.32 -43.54
N ARG A 806 4.98 10.84 -44.67
CA ARG A 806 3.58 10.71 -45.12
C ARG A 806 2.55 11.36 -44.17
N GLY A 807 2.87 12.48 -43.55
CA GLY A 807 1.99 13.22 -42.64
C GLY A 807 1.97 12.66 -41.21
N LYS A 808 2.97 11.84 -40.86
CA LYS A 808 3.23 11.39 -39.49
C LYS A 808 4.69 11.69 -39.15
N MET A 809 4.89 12.41 -38.05
CA MET A 809 6.21 12.74 -37.52
C MET A 809 6.82 11.52 -36.81
N TYR A 810 8.09 11.26 -37.08
CA TYR A 810 8.89 10.23 -36.43
C TYR A 810 10.16 10.86 -35.84
N THR A 811 10.46 10.57 -34.58
CA THR A 811 11.62 11.11 -33.87
C THR A 811 12.77 10.10 -33.89
N TRP A 812 13.93 10.52 -34.41
CA TRP A 812 15.12 9.70 -34.64
C TRP A 812 16.32 10.16 -33.81
N VAL A 813 17.16 9.21 -33.39
CA VAL A 813 18.25 9.39 -32.44
C VAL A 813 19.56 8.82 -33.00
N LEU A 814 20.60 9.64 -33.12
CA LEU A 814 21.94 9.24 -33.60
C LEU A 814 22.88 8.94 -32.42
N LEU A 815 23.54 7.79 -32.40
CA LEU A 815 24.45 7.35 -31.32
C LEU A 815 25.88 7.18 -31.82
N ASP A 816 26.86 7.55 -30.99
CA ASP A 816 28.24 7.04 -31.00
C ASP A 816 28.33 5.85 -30.01
N LEU A 817 28.65 4.64 -30.46
CA LEU A 817 28.71 3.43 -29.62
C LEU A 817 30.12 3.19 -29.06
N PHE A 818 30.27 2.51 -27.91
CA PHE A 818 31.59 2.16 -27.35
C PHE A 818 32.22 0.92 -28.03
N SER A 819 33.52 0.66 -27.79
CA SER A 819 34.24 -0.52 -28.34
C SER A 819 34.37 -1.69 -27.38
N ASP A 820 34.73 -1.42 -26.13
CA ASP A 820 35.02 -2.46 -25.14
C ASP A 820 34.05 -2.31 -23.94
N VAL A 821 33.34 -3.40 -23.64
CA VAL A 821 32.32 -3.54 -22.60
C VAL A 821 32.57 -4.86 -21.87
N ALA A 822 32.47 -4.88 -20.54
CA ALA A 822 32.66 -6.07 -19.72
C ALA A 822 31.69 -6.11 -18.53
N TYR A 823 31.03 -7.25 -18.33
CA TYR A 823 30.22 -7.50 -17.13
C TYR A 823 31.06 -8.14 -16.04
N THR A 824 31.15 -7.50 -14.88
CA THR A 824 31.91 -7.97 -13.71
C THR A 824 31.22 -7.55 -12.43
N ASP A 825 31.15 -8.46 -11.44
CA ASP A 825 30.62 -8.19 -10.09
C ASP A 825 29.22 -7.56 -10.04
N GLY A 826 28.38 -7.87 -11.05
CA GLY A 826 27.00 -7.38 -11.17
C GLY A 826 26.83 -6.12 -12.03
N PHE A 827 27.91 -5.51 -12.51
CA PHE A 827 27.89 -4.22 -13.22
C PHE A 827 28.56 -4.28 -14.60
N TRP A 828 28.04 -3.45 -15.52
CA TRP A 828 28.61 -3.25 -16.86
C TRP A 828 29.66 -2.13 -16.85
N ASN A 829 30.93 -2.51 -17.04
CA ASN A 829 32.04 -1.57 -17.22
C ASN A 829 32.24 -1.25 -18.71
N VAL A 830 32.40 0.03 -19.04
CA VAL A 830 32.53 0.53 -20.43
C VAL A 830 33.78 1.38 -20.61
N SER A 831 34.42 1.24 -21.77
CA SER A 831 35.60 2.01 -22.17
C SER A 831 35.24 3.38 -22.76
N GLU A 832 36.12 4.38 -22.65
CA GLU A 832 35.92 5.71 -23.26
C GLU A 832 36.01 5.72 -24.80
N ARG A 833 36.37 4.60 -25.42
CA ARG A 833 36.68 4.51 -26.85
C ARG A 833 35.42 4.24 -27.67
N VAL A 834 35.12 5.15 -28.60
CA VAL A 834 33.99 5.03 -29.53
C VAL A 834 34.34 4.12 -30.71
N SER A 835 33.43 3.23 -31.10
CA SER A 835 33.58 2.27 -32.20
C SER A 835 32.95 2.75 -33.52
N CYS A 836 31.69 3.21 -33.51
CA CYS A 836 30.95 3.61 -34.71
C CYS A 836 29.77 4.55 -34.37
N CYS A 837 29.07 5.06 -35.40
CA CYS A 837 27.92 5.96 -35.23
C CYS A 837 26.69 5.53 -36.07
N LYS A 838 25.47 5.48 -35.50
CA LYS A 838 24.24 5.02 -36.20
C LYS A 838 22.91 5.69 -35.71
N PRO A 839 21.87 5.81 -36.57
CA PRO A 839 20.50 6.27 -36.23
C PRO A 839 19.57 5.17 -35.70
N PHE A 840 18.58 5.54 -34.87
CA PHE A 840 17.49 4.70 -34.33
C PHE A 840 16.18 5.50 -34.17
N LEU A 841 15.03 4.83 -34.00
CA LEU A 841 13.77 5.46 -33.63
C LEU A 841 13.70 5.67 -32.11
N LEU A 842 13.01 6.72 -31.64
CA LEU A 842 12.87 7.00 -30.20
C LEU A 842 11.92 6.02 -29.48
N ASP A 843 10.86 5.56 -30.17
CA ASP A 843 9.79 4.73 -29.57
C ASP A 843 10.23 3.28 -29.28
N ASP A 844 11.36 2.83 -29.84
CA ASP A 844 11.91 1.47 -29.65
C ASP A 844 12.84 1.35 -28.41
N ILE A 845 12.91 2.39 -27.57
CA ILE A 845 13.90 2.52 -26.47
C ILE A 845 13.20 2.45 -25.10
N SER A 846 13.62 1.53 -24.20
CA SER A 846 13.07 1.47 -22.83
C SER A 846 13.64 2.53 -21.88
N GLU A 847 12.97 2.76 -20.75
CA GLU A 847 13.46 3.70 -19.73
C GLU A 847 14.78 3.23 -19.06
N PRO A 848 15.72 4.16 -18.78
CA PRO A 848 17.00 3.85 -18.14
C PRO A 848 16.85 3.73 -16.61
N GLN A 849 17.35 2.65 -16.01
CA GLN A 849 17.00 2.33 -14.62
C GLN A 849 17.70 3.20 -13.55
N VAL A 850 18.95 3.67 -13.79
CA VAL A 850 19.67 4.60 -12.90
C VAL A 850 20.59 5.54 -13.68
N ILE A 851 20.67 6.81 -13.26
CA ILE A 851 21.69 7.78 -13.66
C ILE A 851 22.61 8.08 -12.46
N GLY A 852 23.88 7.68 -12.56
CA GLY A 852 24.93 7.98 -11.57
C GLY A 852 25.84 9.12 -12.03
N ARG A 853 26.38 9.90 -11.08
CA ARG A 853 27.43 10.91 -11.35
C ARG A 853 28.59 10.78 -10.36
N ASP A 854 29.79 10.51 -10.87
CA ASP A 854 31.05 10.61 -10.12
C ASP A 854 32.06 11.46 -10.89
N ASN A 855 32.79 12.31 -10.17
CA ASN A 855 33.86 13.18 -10.70
C ASN A 855 33.53 13.82 -12.08
N ASP A 856 32.36 14.46 -12.16
CA ASP A 856 31.79 15.13 -13.35
C ASP A 856 31.48 14.25 -14.58
N ARG A 857 31.44 12.93 -14.41
CA ARG A 857 31.05 11.95 -15.45
C ARG A 857 29.68 11.35 -15.13
N LEU A 858 28.82 11.21 -16.13
CA LEU A 858 27.56 10.45 -16.04
C LEU A 858 27.80 8.97 -16.36
N PHE A 859 27.07 8.09 -15.68
CA PHE A 859 27.04 6.65 -15.90
C PHE A 859 25.59 6.15 -15.90
N PHE A 860 25.32 5.09 -16.66
CA PHE A 860 23.98 4.52 -16.86
C PHE A 860 23.98 3.03 -16.53
N ILE A 861 22.87 2.51 -16.00
CA ILE A 861 22.72 1.10 -15.62
C ILE A 861 21.40 0.54 -16.20
N GLY A 862 21.51 -0.35 -17.19
CA GLY A 862 20.43 -1.19 -17.72
C GLY A 862 19.38 -0.50 -18.62
N VAL A 863 19.17 -1.06 -19.82
CA VAL A 863 18.10 -0.74 -20.79
C VAL A 863 17.77 -2.02 -21.56
N ASP A 864 16.48 -2.36 -21.74
CA ASP A 864 16.01 -3.47 -22.59
C ASP A 864 15.53 -2.92 -23.95
N VAL A 865 15.54 -3.75 -24.99
CA VAL A 865 15.16 -3.33 -26.36
C VAL A 865 14.22 -4.36 -26.99
N LYS A 866 13.15 -3.89 -27.62
CA LYS A 866 12.27 -4.75 -28.43
C LYS A 866 12.55 -4.53 -29.91
N LEU A 867 12.80 -5.61 -30.64
CA LEU A 867 12.98 -5.58 -32.08
C LEU A 867 11.63 -5.41 -32.80
N CYS A 868 11.36 -4.21 -33.31
CA CYS A 868 10.40 -4.04 -34.39
C CYS A 868 10.98 -4.64 -35.70
N SER A 869 10.15 -5.34 -36.46
CA SER A 869 10.57 -6.09 -37.66
C SER A 869 10.90 -5.18 -38.85
N ASN A 870 11.86 -5.61 -39.68
CA ASN A 870 12.32 -4.89 -40.88
C ASN A 870 11.16 -4.38 -41.78
N GLU A 871 11.05 -3.07 -41.97
CA GLU A 871 10.81 -2.36 -43.25
C GLU A 871 10.50 -0.86 -43.01
N LEU A 872 11.50 0.01 -43.22
CA LEU A 872 11.35 1.46 -43.51
C LEU A 872 12.65 2.05 -44.08
#